data_AF-A0A9P1CNV5-F1
#
_entry.id   AF-A0A9P1CNV5-F1
#
_cell.length_a   1.000
_cell.length_b   1.000
_cell.length_c   1.000
_cell.angle_alpha   90.00
_cell.angle_beta   90.00
_cell.angle_gamma   90.00
#
_symmetry.space_group_name_H-M   'P 1'
#
loop_
_entity.id
_entity.type
_entity.pdbx_description
1 polymer ?
#
loop_
_entity_poly.entity_id
_entity_poly.type
_entity_poly.pdbx_seq_one_letter_code
_entity_poly.pdbx_strand_id
1 'polypeptide(L)'
;KFQRSGSLKVPALHSNASMDLDWLWEGSAVKPRPRPPKVSPPKSRCRSRKFAARSARSARSARSEHWDGTETEWTEGSRLARKPWRKTLAEALAAGSQVLSWRGDTSKSMQLANEASRELGHHYRDCVLAKAAHDRRRAAKWARGKGRGEEGAQMGPRNSVIVDAVRKSVTEPGLPLDLGTNLPMEKRFSLQTASARASITRRMSLMKSEERPESKDSARRHSLQLHSMERRKSQQPTKMMKYNRLQRLLAAKQAEFDAIPPHQQERLRTAFNRAREDKPSLNAGQLRQALTEIKLTGRMTHEKEAIQEVIRESVAAGQVDLLDFALQVIPRVEQKLFEAKSPKLLTLFQKLDAVGTGALSSTDCIEALRRHADSFSTILDGDLMDQFWPIYVKELGQMRKISKNSDETVDFILFQTLASELQDKFTYFQTQMEERAAKSANLPPNLEAAHFGEIALMMRFFRRYDPASRGVVSAEQLVLALMDSGTLPVVGRLHHHMMSSYANQACKLIVFRFQDFIEQVHTLRKEENAVREAAFKSWYTIHKWPDDTKIHITDMAQLIMDLSLVADSCRNVSDVRLLVDDVQRDPSESLYMEAAIKLTEKVVETARVQARRREAMVADQVNFSTEQVLSLRSSFSEMTHSGVIGPDDLHDLLTELFPDHEIDDNFVQDLLDAALPSGYFQSGSKPIVRPKREETITKKSAQAQEEEAQAHRRALEESILRFDGFLWIVGHLLKPV
;
A
#
# COMPACT_ATOMS: atom_id res chain seq x y z
N LYS A 1 -4.04 13.38 -80.76
CA LYS A 1 -2.73 12.73 -80.95
C LYS A 1 -2.09 12.56 -79.58
N PHE A 2 -1.77 11.32 -79.23
CA PHE A 2 -1.04 10.80 -78.07
C PHE A 2 -1.71 10.72 -76.68
N GLN A 3 -2.23 9.51 -76.44
CA GLN A 3 -2.30 8.79 -75.17
C GLN A 3 -0.93 8.70 -74.47
N ARG A 4 -0.93 8.58 -73.14
CA ARG A 4 -0.21 7.48 -72.46
C ARG A 4 -0.79 7.16 -71.07
N SER A 5 -1.07 5.87 -70.94
CA SER A 5 -1.42 5.06 -69.78
C SER A 5 -0.38 5.07 -68.66
N GLY A 6 -0.82 4.87 -67.41
CA GLY A 6 0.08 4.65 -66.26
C GLY A 6 -0.63 4.19 -64.98
N SER A 7 -1.00 2.90 -64.94
CA SER A 7 -0.92 1.96 -63.80
C SER A 7 -0.90 2.48 -62.34
N LEU A 8 -1.96 2.13 -61.60
CA LEU A 8 -1.99 1.55 -60.24
C LEU A 8 -0.75 1.69 -59.34
N LYS A 9 -0.95 2.36 -58.19
CA LYS A 9 -0.41 1.94 -56.88
C LYS A 9 -1.33 2.44 -55.77
N VAL A 10 -2.02 1.51 -55.12
CA VAL A 10 -2.69 1.73 -53.83
C VAL A 10 -1.59 1.73 -52.76
N PRO A 11 -1.40 2.80 -51.98
CA PRO A 11 -0.55 2.71 -50.80
C PRO A 11 -1.35 2.08 -49.67
N ALA A 12 -0.80 1.01 -49.09
CA ALA A 12 -1.24 0.45 -47.83
C ALA A 12 -1.19 1.55 -46.76
N LEU A 13 -2.36 1.94 -46.26
CA LEU A 13 -2.50 2.79 -45.07
C LEU A 13 -2.13 1.95 -43.84
N HIS A 14 -0.84 1.93 -43.52
CA HIS A 14 -0.36 1.70 -42.17
C HIS A 14 0.20 3.00 -41.65
N SER A 15 -0.72 3.90 -41.25
CA SER A 15 -0.37 5.07 -40.45
C SER A 15 -0.21 4.64 -38.99
N ASN A 16 1.02 4.34 -38.59
CA ASN A 16 1.41 4.59 -37.21
C ASN A 16 1.46 6.11 -37.05
N ALA A 17 0.33 6.71 -36.68
CA ALA A 17 0.29 8.09 -36.24
C ALA A 17 1.06 8.15 -34.91
N SER A 18 2.36 8.45 -34.99
CA SER A 18 3.17 8.83 -33.85
C SER A 18 2.52 10.05 -33.22
N MET A 19 2.00 9.90 -32.00
CA MET A 19 1.40 10.99 -31.25
C MET A 19 2.47 12.05 -30.97
N ASP A 20 2.45 13.15 -31.71
CA ASP A 20 3.23 14.35 -31.41
C ASP A 20 2.58 15.08 -30.22
N LEU A 21 3.07 14.77 -29.02
CA LEU A 21 2.53 15.22 -27.73
C LEU A 21 3.36 16.35 -27.11
N ASP A 22 4.32 16.92 -27.84
CA ASP A 22 5.23 17.94 -27.31
C ASP A 22 4.48 19.23 -26.91
N TRP A 23 3.36 19.55 -27.57
CA TRP A 23 2.53 20.73 -27.28
C TRP A 23 1.70 20.66 -25.99
N LEU A 24 1.45 19.46 -25.45
CA LEU A 24 0.64 19.29 -24.23
C LEU A 24 1.40 19.74 -22.97
N TRP A 25 2.72 19.91 -23.08
CA TRP A 25 3.60 20.12 -21.94
C TRP A 25 3.99 21.61 -21.75
N GLU A 26 3.85 22.46 -22.77
CA GLU A 26 4.12 23.91 -22.61
C GLU A 26 2.89 24.72 -22.14
N GLY A 27 1.72 24.10 -21.97
CA GLY A 27 0.43 24.83 -21.91
C GLY A 27 -0.38 24.80 -20.62
N SER A 28 -0.06 24.00 -19.60
CA SER A 28 -0.91 23.87 -18.40
C SER A 28 -0.55 24.84 -17.27
N ALA A 29 -0.54 26.14 -17.58
CA ALA A 29 -0.71 27.14 -16.53
C ALA A 29 -2.20 27.11 -16.11
N VAL A 30 -2.47 26.60 -14.91
CA VAL A 30 -3.79 26.68 -14.26
C VAL A 30 -4.22 28.15 -14.27
N LYS A 31 -5.26 28.49 -15.05
CA LYS A 31 -5.86 29.83 -14.98
C LYS A 31 -6.32 30.05 -13.54
N PRO A 32 -5.89 31.14 -12.86
CA PRO A 32 -6.38 31.43 -11.53
C PRO A 32 -7.90 31.58 -11.58
N ARG A 33 -8.60 30.97 -10.61
CA ARG A 33 -10.06 31.10 -10.46
C ARG A 33 -10.46 32.59 -10.50
N PRO A 34 -11.53 32.96 -11.21
CA PRO A 34 -12.02 34.33 -11.20
C PRO A 34 -12.34 34.75 -9.77
N ARG A 35 -11.75 35.87 -9.32
CA ARG A 35 -12.05 36.44 -8.01
C ARG A 35 -13.55 36.75 -7.92
N PRO A 36 -14.22 36.50 -6.79
CA PRO A 36 -15.61 36.90 -6.61
C PRO A 36 -15.75 38.43 -6.78
N PRO A 37 -16.91 38.91 -7.27
CA PRO A 37 -17.14 40.32 -7.50
C PRO A 37 -16.97 41.11 -6.21
N LYS A 38 -16.13 42.15 -6.26
CA LYS A 38 -15.94 43.10 -5.16
C LYS A 38 -17.27 43.80 -4.87
N VAL A 39 -17.93 43.41 -3.78
CA VAL A 39 -18.99 44.22 -3.17
C VAL A 39 -18.35 45.50 -2.67
N SER A 40 -18.79 46.63 -3.23
CA SER A 40 -18.30 47.96 -2.87
C SER A 40 -18.90 48.38 -1.52
N PRO A 41 -18.10 48.77 -0.51
CA PRO A 41 -18.64 49.37 0.71
C PRO A 41 -19.13 50.81 0.44
N PRO A 42 -20.10 51.31 1.22
CA PRO A 42 -20.74 52.59 0.97
C PRO A 42 -19.77 53.76 1.20
N LYS A 43 -19.88 54.75 0.33
CA LYS A 43 -19.06 55.97 0.32
C LYS A 43 -19.34 56.84 1.54
N SER A 44 -18.40 56.92 2.48
CA SER A 44 -18.31 58.04 3.42
C SER A 44 -17.18 59.00 3.00
N ARG A 45 -17.58 60.23 2.69
CA ARG A 45 -16.71 61.39 2.41
C ARG A 45 -15.74 61.62 3.58
N CYS A 46 -14.44 61.77 3.30
CA CYS A 46 -13.62 62.76 4.02
C CYS A 46 -12.39 63.19 3.21
N ARG A 47 -12.00 64.44 3.42
CA ARG A 47 -11.20 65.30 2.54
C ARG A 47 -9.69 65.04 2.63
N SER A 48 -9.08 65.05 1.45
CA SER A 48 -7.78 65.62 1.04
C SER A 48 -6.79 66.11 2.10
N ARG A 49 -5.53 65.65 2.01
CA ARG A 49 -4.34 66.53 1.97
C ARG A 49 -3.19 65.87 1.19
N LYS A 50 -2.67 66.62 0.22
CA LYS A 50 -1.50 66.33 -0.63
C LYS A 50 -0.21 66.55 0.15
N PHE A 51 0.82 65.74 -0.12
CA PHE A 51 2.20 66.22 -0.21
C PHE A 51 2.97 65.38 -1.24
N ALA A 52 3.78 66.06 -2.04
CA ALA A 52 4.56 65.55 -3.15
C ALA A 52 6.04 65.87 -2.94
N ALA A 53 6.94 64.98 -3.36
CA ALA A 53 8.31 65.21 -3.88
C ALA A 53 8.89 63.81 -4.26
N ARG A 54 9.34 63.47 -5.48
CA ARG A 54 10.59 63.86 -6.21
C ARG A 54 11.83 63.74 -5.29
N SER A 55 12.96 63.11 -5.63
CA SER A 55 13.64 62.89 -6.92
C SER A 55 14.87 61.95 -6.79
N ALA A 56 15.36 61.47 -7.95
CA ALA A 56 16.75 61.10 -8.34
C ALA A 56 17.45 59.89 -7.65
N ARG A 57 17.87 58.82 -8.35
CA ARG A 57 18.98 58.66 -9.33
C ARG A 57 20.36 59.17 -8.84
N SER A 58 21.32 58.27 -8.64
CA SER A 58 22.62 58.23 -9.35
C SER A 58 23.52 57.09 -8.86
N ALA A 59 24.36 56.60 -9.78
CA ALA A 59 25.30 55.50 -9.69
C ALA A 59 26.71 55.87 -9.19
N ARG A 60 27.54 54.83 -8.97
CA ARG A 60 29.04 54.69 -8.96
C ARG A 60 29.50 54.01 -7.65
N SER A 61 30.16 52.85 -7.68
CA SER A 61 31.51 52.48 -8.20
C SER A 61 32.65 52.74 -7.20
N ALA A 62 33.31 51.64 -6.82
CA ALA A 62 34.72 51.43 -6.44
C ALA A 62 35.30 51.99 -5.12
N ARG A 63 35.83 51.06 -4.31
CA ARG A 63 37.09 51.03 -3.48
C ARG A 63 36.88 50.02 -2.35
N SER A 64 37.66 48.96 -2.11
CA SER A 64 39.13 48.74 -2.05
C SER A 64 39.83 49.63 -1.03
N GLU A 65 39.99 49.11 0.20
CA GLU A 65 41.01 49.40 1.22
C GLU A 65 40.82 48.29 2.29
N HIS A 66 41.71 47.29 2.41
CA HIS A 66 43.02 47.32 3.08
C HIS A 66 42.88 47.56 4.60
N TRP A 67 42.97 46.48 5.38
CA TRP A 67 43.24 46.49 6.82
C TRP A 67 44.22 45.36 7.12
N ASP A 68 45.46 45.75 7.39
CA ASP A 68 46.50 44.99 8.08
C ASP A 68 46.37 45.21 9.60
N GLY A 69 46.82 44.22 10.38
CA GLY A 69 46.92 44.29 11.84
C GLY A 69 46.87 42.90 12.49
N THR A 70 47.93 42.09 12.30
CA THR A 70 48.99 41.80 13.29
C THR A 70 48.60 40.84 14.43
N GLU A 71 49.11 39.61 14.26
CA GLU A 71 49.90 38.82 15.22
C GLU A 71 49.48 38.77 16.70
N THR A 72 49.16 37.55 17.14
CA THR A 72 49.93 36.91 18.24
C THR A 72 50.01 35.41 17.99
N GLU A 73 51.24 34.92 17.92
CA GLU A 73 51.63 33.52 18.05
C GLU A 73 51.22 32.97 19.43
N TRP A 74 51.00 31.65 19.55
CA TRP A 74 51.88 30.73 20.28
C TRP A 74 51.25 29.32 20.35
N THR A 75 52.10 28.33 20.06
CA THR A 75 52.06 26.88 20.40
C THR A 75 51.29 25.89 19.52
N GLU A 76 52.05 25.48 18.51
CA GLU A 76 52.26 24.13 17.99
C GLU A 76 52.19 22.98 19.03
N GLY A 77 51.52 21.87 18.68
CA GLY A 77 51.58 20.65 19.50
C GLY A 77 50.70 19.49 19.03
N SER A 78 51.32 18.53 18.32
CA SER A 78 50.94 17.12 18.21
C SER A 78 49.99 16.68 17.08
N ARG A 79 50.63 16.34 15.95
CA ARG A 79 50.19 15.28 15.03
C ARG A 79 50.34 13.92 15.71
N LEU A 80 49.27 13.11 15.76
CA LEU A 80 49.37 11.66 15.87
C LEU A 80 48.41 10.96 14.91
N ALA A 81 49.02 10.18 14.02
CA ALA A 81 48.60 8.96 13.33
C ALA A 81 47.09 8.69 13.12
N ARG A 82 46.69 8.75 11.85
CA ARG A 82 45.54 7.99 11.31
C ARG A 82 45.82 6.48 11.41
N LYS A 83 44.91 5.71 12.02
CA LYS A 83 44.59 4.32 11.62
C LYS A 83 43.08 4.06 11.74
N PRO A 84 42.51 3.17 10.90
CA PRO A 84 41.07 3.08 10.68
C PRO A 84 40.44 1.97 11.53
N TRP A 85 39.36 2.28 12.25
CA TRP A 85 38.46 1.27 12.80
C TRP A 85 37.04 1.65 12.39
N ARG A 86 36.58 1.12 11.25
CA ARG A 86 35.14 1.01 10.96
C ARG A 86 34.74 -0.42 11.31
N LYS A 87 34.19 -0.60 12.52
CA LYS A 87 33.26 -1.71 12.74
C LYS A 87 31.90 -1.27 12.23
N THR A 88 31.18 -2.18 11.60
CA THR A 88 29.85 -1.87 11.03
C THR A 88 28.81 -1.81 12.15
N LEU A 89 27.78 -0.97 12.00
CA LEU A 89 26.64 -0.89 12.93
C LEU A 89 26.02 -2.27 13.21
N ALA A 90 26.10 -3.19 12.24
CA ALA A 90 25.66 -4.58 12.37
C ALA A 90 26.47 -5.38 13.42
N GLU A 91 27.79 -5.17 13.52
CA GLU A 91 28.62 -5.78 14.56
C GLU A 91 28.35 -5.17 15.94
N ALA A 92 28.05 -3.87 16.01
CA ALA A 92 27.67 -3.20 17.25
C ALA A 92 26.29 -3.68 17.76
N LEU A 93 25.35 -3.95 16.86
CA LEU A 93 24.04 -4.54 17.20
C LEU A 93 24.14 -6.02 17.58
N ALA A 94 25.06 -6.78 16.97
CA ALA A 94 25.37 -8.16 17.37
C ALA A 94 26.00 -8.24 18.78
N ALA A 95 26.83 -7.27 19.16
CA ALA A 95 27.35 -7.15 20.52
C ALA A 95 26.25 -6.74 21.53
N GLY A 96 25.32 -5.86 21.14
CA GLY A 96 24.18 -5.47 21.98
C GLY A 96 23.16 -6.60 22.24
N SER A 97 23.00 -7.52 21.29
CA SER A 97 22.20 -8.75 21.47
C SER A 97 22.73 -9.63 22.60
N GLN A 98 24.05 -9.70 22.80
CA GLN A 98 24.62 -10.46 23.91
C GLN A 98 24.30 -9.82 25.28
N VAL A 99 24.21 -8.48 25.39
CA VAL A 99 23.88 -7.77 26.64
C VAL A 99 22.45 -8.03 27.11
N LEU A 100 21.51 -8.29 26.19
CA LEU A 100 20.09 -8.49 26.49
C LEU A 100 19.75 -9.87 27.10
N SER A 101 20.73 -10.77 27.22
CA SER A 101 20.53 -12.13 27.76
C SER A 101 20.99 -12.34 29.21
N TRP A 102 21.50 -11.30 29.90
CA TRP A 102 22.15 -11.48 31.21
C TRP A 102 21.18 -11.27 32.38
N ARG A 103 20.83 -12.37 33.06
CA ARG A 103 20.31 -12.33 34.43
C ARG A 103 21.46 -12.57 35.41
N GLY A 104 22.10 -11.50 35.85
CA GLY A 104 23.13 -11.55 36.88
C GLY A 104 23.86 -10.23 37.07
N ASP A 105 23.85 -9.75 38.32
CA ASP A 105 24.60 -8.64 38.91
C ASP A 105 24.49 -7.24 38.24
N THR A 106 23.58 -6.42 38.78
CA THR A 106 23.27 -5.04 38.37
C THR A 106 24.48 -4.10 38.34
N SER A 107 25.51 -4.33 39.16
CA SER A 107 26.70 -3.48 39.20
C SER A 107 27.56 -3.63 37.93
N LYS A 108 27.69 -4.87 37.45
CA LYS A 108 28.47 -5.20 36.25
C LYS A 108 27.74 -4.75 34.97
N SER A 109 26.41 -4.85 34.94
CA SER A 109 25.59 -4.30 33.86
C SER A 109 25.69 -2.77 33.75
N MET A 110 25.75 -2.06 34.88
CA MET A 110 25.96 -0.60 34.87
C MET A 110 27.37 -0.19 34.44
N GLN A 111 28.41 -0.92 34.86
CA GLN A 111 29.78 -0.66 34.39
C GLN A 111 29.91 -0.86 32.88
N LEU A 112 29.36 -1.95 32.33
CA LEU A 112 29.39 -2.23 30.90
C LEU A 112 28.50 -1.28 30.09
N ALA A 113 27.36 -0.84 30.63
CA ALA A 113 26.55 0.21 30.01
C ALA A 113 27.29 1.56 29.99
N ASN A 114 28.06 1.87 31.03
CA ASN A 114 28.91 3.06 31.07
C ASN A 114 30.11 2.96 30.10
N GLU A 115 30.67 1.77 29.90
CA GLU A 115 31.69 1.51 28.87
C GLU A 115 31.11 1.62 27.45
N ALA A 116 29.98 0.96 27.17
CA ALA A 116 29.29 1.08 25.89
C ALA A 116 28.81 2.52 25.62
N SER A 117 28.45 3.27 26.65
CA SER A 117 28.07 4.68 26.55
C SER A 117 29.27 5.61 26.28
N ARG A 118 30.50 5.20 26.63
CA ARG A 118 31.73 5.90 26.19
C ARG A 118 32.04 5.64 24.72
N GLU A 119 31.66 4.48 24.19
CA GLU A 119 31.91 4.09 22.79
C GLU A 119 30.81 4.57 21.81
N LEU A 120 29.56 4.69 22.26
CA LEU A 120 28.39 4.95 21.40
C LEU A 120 27.77 6.37 21.54
N GLY A 121 28.34 7.21 22.41
CA GLY A 121 27.96 8.62 22.56
C GLY A 121 26.72 8.90 23.43
N HIS A 122 26.52 10.18 23.75
CA HIS A 122 25.50 10.69 24.70
C HIS A 122 24.06 10.27 24.36
N HIS A 123 23.72 10.13 23.09
CA HIS A 123 22.38 9.78 22.64
C HIS A 123 21.92 8.38 23.08
N TYR A 124 22.85 7.41 23.16
CA TYR A 124 22.54 6.06 23.64
C TYR A 124 22.22 6.07 25.14
N ARG A 125 22.96 6.86 25.92
CA ARG A 125 22.71 7.07 27.36
C ARG A 125 21.31 7.65 27.59
N ASP A 126 20.92 8.64 26.81
CA ASP A 126 19.61 9.30 26.95
C ASP A 126 18.47 8.33 26.61
N CYS A 127 18.64 7.47 25.60
CA CYS A 127 17.67 6.43 25.26
C CYS A 127 17.51 5.38 26.37
N VAL A 128 18.62 4.94 26.98
CA VAL A 128 18.60 3.99 28.10
C VAL A 128 17.97 4.60 29.34
N LEU A 129 18.27 5.86 29.66
CA LEU A 129 17.68 6.58 30.78
C LEU A 129 16.18 6.84 30.58
N ALA A 130 15.76 7.21 29.37
CA ALA A 130 14.35 7.39 29.02
C ALA A 130 13.56 6.07 29.15
N LYS A 131 14.14 4.95 28.70
CA LYS A 131 13.54 3.62 28.85
C LYS A 131 13.43 3.20 30.31
N ALA A 132 14.47 3.43 31.11
CA ALA A 132 14.45 3.15 32.54
C ALA A 132 13.39 3.99 33.28
N ALA A 133 13.23 5.27 32.92
CA ALA A 133 12.18 6.13 33.47
C ALA A 133 10.77 5.65 33.11
N HIS A 134 10.55 5.26 31.85
CA HIS A 134 9.29 4.68 31.39
C HIS A 134 8.93 3.39 32.16
N ASP A 135 9.89 2.50 32.36
CA ASP A 135 9.65 1.23 33.05
C ASP A 135 9.36 1.42 34.55
N ARG A 136 9.97 2.43 35.19
CA ARG A 136 9.60 2.86 36.55
C ARG A 136 8.16 3.38 36.63
N ARG A 137 7.72 4.20 35.65
CA ARG A 137 6.32 4.69 35.59
C ARG A 137 5.33 3.54 35.43
N ARG A 138 5.67 2.55 34.58
CA ARG A 138 4.85 1.35 34.37
C ARG A 138 4.74 0.49 35.63
N ALA A 139 5.86 0.28 36.33
CA ALA A 139 5.89 -0.43 37.60
C ALA A 139 5.07 0.29 38.69
N ALA A 140 5.17 1.62 38.76
CA ALA A 140 4.38 2.44 39.69
C ALA A 140 2.87 2.41 39.37
N LYS A 141 2.49 2.44 38.08
CA LYS A 141 1.08 2.30 37.65
C LYS A 141 0.52 0.92 38.00
N TRP A 142 1.32 -0.15 37.79
CA TRP A 142 0.96 -1.51 38.20
C TRP A 142 0.79 -1.64 39.73
N ALA A 143 1.72 -1.09 40.51
CA ALA A 143 1.63 -1.11 41.97
C ALA A 143 0.40 -0.36 42.50
N ARG A 144 0.02 0.76 41.89
CA ARG A 144 -1.20 1.51 42.22
C ARG A 144 -2.49 0.77 41.87
N GLY A 145 -2.50 0.04 40.74
CA GLY A 145 -3.65 -0.76 40.31
C GLY A 145 -3.96 -1.93 41.24
N LYS A 146 -2.93 -2.50 41.89
CA LYS A 146 -3.12 -3.62 42.83
C LYS A 146 -3.58 -3.23 44.24
N GLY A 147 -3.49 -1.95 44.60
CA GLY A 147 -3.82 -1.47 45.95
C GLY A 147 -5.29 -1.13 46.19
N ARG A 148 -6.16 -1.16 45.16
CA ARG A 148 -7.56 -0.73 45.25
C ARG A 148 -8.61 -1.84 45.15
N GLY A 149 -8.21 -3.10 45.03
CA GLY A 149 -9.16 -4.21 44.96
C GLY A 149 -8.61 -5.44 45.64
N GLU A 150 -8.84 -5.55 46.95
CA GLU A 150 -8.87 -6.80 47.75
C GLU A 150 -8.85 -6.45 49.26
N GLU A 151 -9.85 -5.72 49.75
CA GLU A 151 -10.19 -5.79 51.18
C GLU A 151 -10.99 -7.08 51.41
N GLY A 152 -10.30 -8.20 51.67
CA GLY A 152 -11.00 -9.43 52.03
C GLY A 152 -10.22 -10.75 51.99
N ALA A 153 -8.97 -10.79 51.48
CA ALA A 153 -8.19 -12.03 51.44
C ALA A 153 -6.96 -11.95 52.33
N GLN A 154 -6.94 -12.76 53.38
CA GLN A 154 -5.83 -12.94 54.31
C GLN A 154 -4.61 -13.49 53.54
N MET A 155 -3.66 -12.62 53.16
CA MET A 155 -2.42 -13.03 52.50
C MET A 155 -1.45 -13.68 53.50
N GLY A 156 -0.94 -14.86 53.16
CA GLY A 156 0.10 -15.54 53.94
C GLY A 156 1.43 -14.77 53.98
N PRO A 157 2.25 -15.01 55.03
CA PRO A 157 3.40 -14.17 55.41
C PRO A 157 4.56 -14.12 54.40
N ARG A 158 4.52 -14.90 53.30
CA ARG A 158 5.54 -14.85 52.24
C ARG A 158 5.30 -13.75 51.21
N ASN A 159 4.04 -13.33 50.99
CA ASN A 159 3.74 -12.31 49.99
C ASN A 159 3.91 -10.88 50.52
N SER A 160 3.71 -10.65 51.82
CA SER A 160 4.01 -9.35 52.46
C SER A 160 5.51 -9.04 52.42
N VAL A 161 6.37 -10.04 52.63
CA VAL A 161 7.84 -9.89 52.60
C VAL A 161 8.35 -9.52 51.21
N ILE A 162 7.76 -10.07 50.14
CA ILE A 162 8.13 -9.73 48.76
C ILE A 162 7.65 -8.33 48.39
N VAL A 163 6.44 -7.95 48.81
CA VAL A 163 5.90 -6.61 48.58
C VAL A 163 6.68 -5.55 49.37
N ASP A 164 7.09 -5.83 50.61
CA ASP A 164 7.92 -4.94 51.42
C ASP A 164 9.37 -4.87 50.92
N ALA A 165 9.94 -5.97 50.41
CA ALA A 165 11.27 -5.95 49.79
C ALA A 165 11.29 -5.13 48.47
N VAL A 166 10.23 -5.23 47.67
CA VAL A 166 10.05 -4.42 46.45
C VAL A 166 9.77 -2.95 46.81
N ARG A 167 9.03 -2.68 47.89
CA ARG A 167 8.80 -1.31 48.37
C ARG A 167 10.08 -0.67 48.89
N LYS A 168 10.87 -1.38 49.70
CA LYS A 168 12.13 -0.89 50.29
C LYS A 168 13.24 -0.66 49.25
N SER A 169 13.34 -1.52 48.24
CA SER A 169 14.29 -1.35 47.13
C SER A 169 13.99 -0.18 46.21
N VAL A 170 12.77 0.39 46.28
CA VAL A 170 12.34 1.55 45.48
C VAL A 170 12.50 2.86 46.25
N THR A 171 12.57 2.85 47.59
CA THR A 171 12.54 4.07 48.41
C THR A 171 13.86 4.45 49.10
N GLU A 172 14.86 3.57 49.19
CA GLU A 172 16.12 3.86 49.91
C GLU A 172 17.36 3.49 49.08
N PRO A 173 18.25 4.44 48.74
CA PRO A 173 19.49 4.14 48.05
C PRO A 173 20.61 3.83 49.05
N GLY A 174 21.06 2.56 49.05
CA GLY A 174 22.37 2.16 49.58
C GLY A 174 22.30 1.31 50.85
N LEU A 175 22.27 -0.02 50.68
CA LEU A 175 22.79 -1.02 51.62
C LEU A 175 22.94 -2.37 50.88
N PRO A 176 24.00 -3.17 51.14
CA PRO A 176 24.23 -4.43 50.45
C PRO A 176 23.46 -5.56 51.13
N LEU A 177 22.73 -6.37 50.36
CA LEU A 177 22.09 -7.59 50.83
C LEU A 177 22.86 -8.79 50.29
N ASP A 178 23.67 -9.36 51.18
CA ASP A 178 24.33 -10.64 51.05
C ASP A 178 23.30 -11.73 51.44
N LEU A 179 22.85 -12.54 50.49
CA LEU A 179 21.99 -13.70 50.75
C LEU A 179 22.49 -14.91 49.95
N GLY A 180 23.02 -15.86 50.73
CA GLY A 180 23.70 -17.05 50.28
C GLY A 180 22.86 -18.01 49.44
N THR A 181 23.60 -18.70 48.60
CA THR A 181 23.26 -19.90 47.84
C THR A 181 22.80 -21.04 48.77
N ASN A 182 21.73 -21.74 48.37
CA ASN A 182 21.57 -23.21 48.37
C ASN A 182 20.08 -23.62 48.31
N LEU A 183 19.70 -24.40 47.28
CA LEU A 183 18.70 -25.51 47.25
C LEU A 183 18.29 -25.88 45.79
N PRO A 184 17.83 -27.11 45.49
CA PRO A 184 18.35 -27.93 44.39
C PRO A 184 17.43 -28.04 43.16
N MET A 185 18.07 -28.36 42.03
CA MET A 185 17.48 -28.64 40.71
C MET A 185 16.79 -30.02 40.67
N GLU A 186 15.58 -30.15 41.20
CA GLU A 186 14.75 -31.32 40.89
C GLU A 186 13.27 -31.00 41.06
N LYS A 187 12.65 -30.54 39.95
CA LYS A 187 11.21 -30.57 39.61
C LYS A 187 10.90 -29.57 38.48
N ARG A 188 11.56 -29.74 37.33
CA ARG A 188 11.26 -29.02 36.07
C ARG A 188 10.64 -29.89 34.97
N PHE A 189 10.15 -31.09 35.30
CA PHE A 189 9.41 -31.94 34.37
C PHE A 189 8.07 -32.35 34.97
N SER A 190 7.03 -31.52 34.82
CA SER A 190 5.64 -31.90 35.11
C SER A 190 4.60 -30.91 34.56
N LEU A 191 4.86 -30.26 33.41
CA LEU A 191 3.85 -29.43 32.73
C LEU A 191 3.86 -29.61 31.19
N GLN A 192 4.46 -30.69 30.70
CA GLN A 192 4.46 -31.04 29.27
C GLN A 192 3.45 -32.14 28.89
N THR A 193 2.79 -32.78 29.85
CA THR A 193 1.94 -33.96 29.57
C THR A 193 0.43 -33.68 29.63
N ALA A 194 0.02 -32.47 30.03
CA ALA A 194 -1.41 -32.12 30.14
C ALA A 194 -1.98 -31.35 28.92
N SER A 195 -1.14 -30.65 28.14
CA SER A 195 -1.59 -29.86 26.98
C SER A 195 -1.74 -30.70 25.69
N ALA A 196 -1.00 -31.80 25.58
CA ALA A 196 -1.04 -32.69 24.40
C ALA A 196 -2.30 -33.57 24.31
N ARG A 197 -3.10 -33.69 25.39
CA ARG A 197 -4.32 -34.53 25.40
C ARG A 197 -5.59 -33.80 24.96
N ALA A 198 -5.59 -32.48 24.80
CA ALA A 198 -6.78 -31.72 24.42
C ALA A 198 -6.92 -31.45 22.91
N SER A 199 -5.84 -31.56 22.11
CA SER A 199 -5.91 -31.29 20.65
C SER A 199 -6.12 -32.52 19.77
N ILE A 200 -5.94 -33.74 20.31
CA ILE A 200 -6.09 -34.99 19.58
C ILE A 200 -7.58 -35.41 19.46
N THR A 201 -8.43 -35.01 20.41
CA THR A 201 -9.85 -35.43 20.44
C THR A 201 -10.76 -34.66 19.47
N ARG A 202 -10.32 -33.51 18.91
CA ARG A 202 -11.10 -32.77 17.88
C ARG A 202 -10.85 -33.20 16.44
N ARG A 203 -9.80 -34.00 16.16
CA ARG A 203 -9.42 -34.38 14.79
C ARG A 203 -9.81 -35.81 14.38
N MET A 204 -10.41 -36.59 15.29
CA MET A 204 -10.86 -37.97 15.04
C MET A 204 -12.37 -38.10 14.74
N SER A 205 -13.10 -37.00 14.51
CA SER A 205 -14.57 -37.00 14.33
C SER A 205 -15.06 -36.70 12.90
N LEU A 206 -14.19 -36.65 11.88
CA LEU A 206 -14.58 -36.24 10.51
C LEU A 206 -14.03 -37.13 9.39
N MET A 207 -13.71 -38.39 9.68
CA MET A 207 -13.44 -39.41 8.66
C MET A 207 -14.08 -40.73 9.04
N LYS A 208 -15.42 -40.80 8.90
CA LYS A 208 -16.15 -42.06 8.99
C LYS A 208 -17.50 -41.97 8.28
N SER A 209 -17.51 -42.20 6.97
CA SER A 209 -18.60 -42.89 6.24
C SER A 209 -18.42 -42.73 4.72
N GLU A 210 -17.87 -43.74 4.06
CA GLU A 210 -18.29 -44.10 2.70
C GLU A 210 -18.03 -45.60 2.52
N GLU A 211 -19.05 -46.37 2.91
CA GLU A 211 -19.13 -47.81 2.71
C GLU A 211 -19.51 -48.10 1.25
N ARG A 212 -18.67 -48.89 0.57
CA ARG A 212 -19.04 -49.59 -0.66
C ARG A 212 -19.85 -50.84 -0.29
N PRO A 213 -20.98 -51.14 -0.96
CA PRO A 213 -21.53 -52.47 -0.91
C PRO A 213 -20.95 -53.31 -2.07
N GLU A 214 -20.25 -54.38 -1.69
CA GLU A 214 -20.16 -55.59 -2.51
C GLU A 214 -21.51 -56.32 -2.44
N SER A 215 -22.12 -56.63 -3.58
CA SER A 215 -23.09 -57.72 -3.64
C SER A 215 -22.69 -58.72 -4.71
N LYS A 216 -22.35 -59.90 -4.21
CA LYS A 216 -22.33 -61.17 -4.93
C LYS A 216 -23.72 -61.38 -5.55
N ASP A 217 -23.76 -61.71 -6.84
CA ASP A 217 -24.75 -62.66 -7.33
C ASP A 217 -24.14 -63.53 -8.41
N SER A 218 -24.11 -64.82 -8.08
CA SER A 218 -23.67 -65.92 -8.91
C SER A 218 -24.90 -66.70 -9.36
N ALA A 219 -24.79 -67.19 -10.60
CA ALA A 219 -25.42 -68.39 -11.15
C ALA A 219 -26.63 -68.23 -12.08
N ARG A 220 -26.54 -69.05 -13.16
CA ARG A 220 -27.53 -69.46 -14.18
C ARG A 220 -27.62 -68.52 -15.41
N ARG A 221 -27.44 -68.96 -16.66
CA ARG A 221 -27.32 -70.29 -17.28
C ARG A 221 -26.62 -70.18 -18.65
N HIS A 222 -25.78 -71.16 -18.93
CA HIS A 222 -25.58 -71.86 -20.21
C HIS A 222 -26.50 -71.47 -21.38
N SER A 223 -25.90 -71.09 -22.51
CA SER A 223 -26.07 -71.78 -23.81
C SER A 223 -25.30 -71.06 -24.93
N LEU A 224 -24.72 -71.87 -25.84
CA LEU A 224 -24.05 -71.51 -27.11
C LEU A 224 -22.54 -71.29 -27.06
N GLN A 225 -21.89 -72.38 -26.71
CA GLN A 225 -20.65 -72.82 -27.35
C GLN A 225 -20.90 -73.12 -28.84
N LEU A 226 -19.84 -72.97 -29.64
CA LEU A 226 -19.67 -73.41 -31.04
C LEU A 226 -20.06 -72.40 -32.13
N HIS A 227 -19.19 -71.43 -32.39
CA HIS A 227 -18.54 -71.26 -33.71
C HIS A 227 -17.50 -70.11 -33.65
N SER A 228 -16.39 -70.28 -34.38
CA SER A 228 -15.29 -69.32 -34.59
C SER A 228 -14.12 -69.35 -33.61
N MET A 229 -13.53 -70.54 -33.43
CA MET A 229 -12.10 -70.68 -33.13
C MET A 229 -11.28 -70.60 -34.43
N GLU A 230 -11.36 -69.50 -35.18
CA GLU A 230 -10.49 -69.32 -36.36
C GLU A 230 -10.33 -67.86 -36.79
N ARG A 231 -9.86 -67.00 -35.88
CA ARG A 231 -9.40 -65.62 -36.21
C ARG A 231 -8.53 -65.03 -35.09
N ARG A 232 -7.53 -65.79 -34.63
CA ARG A 232 -6.52 -65.30 -33.68
C ARG A 232 -5.14 -65.44 -34.30
N LYS A 233 -4.75 -64.51 -35.17
CA LYS A 233 -3.35 -64.27 -35.65
C LYS A 233 -3.28 -63.11 -36.67
N SER A 234 -3.81 -61.91 -36.38
CA SER A 234 -3.50 -60.70 -37.20
C SER A 234 -3.94 -59.34 -36.61
N GLN A 235 -3.84 -59.13 -35.28
CA GLN A 235 -4.19 -57.83 -34.67
C GLN A 235 -3.01 -57.14 -33.95
N GLN A 236 -1.87 -57.01 -34.63
CA GLN A 236 -0.85 -56.01 -34.27
C GLN A 236 -0.67 -54.86 -35.31
N PRO A 237 -1.72 -54.12 -35.74
CA PRO A 237 -1.52 -52.89 -36.50
C PRO A 237 -1.83 -51.58 -35.73
N THR A 238 -1.76 -51.54 -34.39
CA THR A 238 -2.32 -50.37 -33.65
C THR A 238 -1.32 -49.37 -33.07
N LYS A 239 -0.01 -49.67 -32.99
CA LYS A 239 0.98 -48.68 -32.52
C LYS A 239 1.42 -47.71 -33.63
N MET A 240 1.67 -48.22 -34.84
CA MET A 240 2.15 -47.41 -35.97
C MET A 240 1.09 -46.43 -36.49
N MET A 241 -0.19 -46.84 -36.53
CA MET A 241 -1.28 -45.92 -36.90
C MET A 241 -1.48 -44.77 -35.90
N LYS A 242 -1.27 -45.02 -34.60
CA LYS A 242 -1.36 -43.97 -33.56
C LYS A 242 -0.27 -42.92 -33.72
N TYR A 243 0.96 -43.34 -34.05
CA TYR A 243 2.07 -42.43 -34.32
C TYR A 243 1.81 -41.56 -35.55
N ASN A 244 1.35 -42.15 -36.66
CA ASN A 244 1.01 -41.40 -37.86
C ASN A 244 -0.14 -40.40 -37.63
N ARG A 245 -1.13 -40.76 -36.81
CA ARG A 245 -2.21 -39.83 -36.44
C ARG A 245 -1.69 -38.67 -35.59
N LEU A 246 -0.85 -38.94 -34.60
CA LEU A 246 -0.24 -37.90 -33.76
C LEU A 246 0.65 -36.96 -34.59
N GLN A 247 1.46 -37.51 -35.50
CA GLN A 247 2.31 -36.71 -36.39
C GLN A 247 1.49 -35.82 -37.32
N ARG A 248 0.36 -36.30 -37.85
CA ARG A 248 -0.56 -35.48 -38.65
C ARG A 248 -1.20 -34.36 -37.82
N LEU A 249 -1.57 -34.63 -36.56
CA LEU A 249 -2.11 -33.60 -35.66
C LEU A 249 -1.07 -32.53 -35.33
N LEU A 250 0.17 -32.93 -35.07
CA LEU A 250 1.28 -31.99 -34.84
C LEU A 250 1.59 -31.17 -36.09
N ALA A 251 1.61 -31.79 -37.27
CA ALA A 251 1.80 -31.08 -38.54
C ALA A 251 0.67 -30.09 -38.82
N ALA A 252 -0.58 -30.44 -38.49
CA ALA A 252 -1.73 -29.54 -38.61
C ALA A 252 -1.62 -28.34 -37.66
N LYS A 253 -1.28 -28.56 -36.37
CA LYS A 253 -1.03 -27.48 -35.41
C LYS A 253 0.12 -26.58 -35.85
N GLN A 254 1.20 -27.16 -36.37
CA GLN A 254 2.33 -26.38 -36.87
C GLN A 254 1.91 -25.51 -38.07
N ALA A 255 1.16 -26.06 -39.02
CA ALA A 255 0.66 -25.29 -40.16
C ALA A 255 -0.29 -24.15 -39.72
N GLU A 256 -1.11 -24.38 -38.69
CA GLU A 256 -1.97 -23.36 -38.10
C GLU A 256 -1.16 -22.25 -37.42
N PHE A 257 -0.12 -22.61 -36.67
CA PHE A 257 0.81 -21.64 -36.09
C PHE A 257 1.58 -20.85 -37.16
N ASP A 258 2.01 -21.52 -38.23
CA ASP A 258 2.74 -20.90 -39.34
C ASP A 258 1.84 -19.95 -40.17
N ALA A 259 0.52 -20.13 -40.10
CA ALA A 259 -0.46 -19.23 -40.72
C ALA A 259 -0.66 -17.91 -39.94
N ILE A 260 -0.27 -17.85 -38.66
CA ILE A 260 -0.28 -16.62 -37.85
C ILE A 260 0.74 -15.63 -38.45
N PRO A 261 0.49 -14.31 -38.47
CA PRO A 261 1.47 -13.35 -38.95
C PRO A 261 2.85 -13.48 -38.25
N PRO A 262 3.98 -13.35 -39.00
CA PRO A 262 5.31 -13.67 -38.46
C PRO A 262 5.71 -12.80 -37.25
N HIS A 263 5.25 -11.54 -37.20
CA HIS A 263 5.50 -10.67 -36.06
C HIS A 263 4.78 -11.14 -34.78
N GLN A 264 3.60 -11.75 -34.92
CA GLN A 264 2.88 -12.34 -33.79
C GLN A 264 3.53 -13.65 -33.38
N GLN A 265 3.92 -14.50 -34.33
CA GLN A 265 4.67 -15.73 -34.03
C GLN A 265 5.93 -15.43 -33.21
N GLU A 266 6.72 -14.43 -33.59
CA GLU A 266 7.94 -14.05 -32.88
C GLU A 266 7.65 -13.51 -31.47
N ARG A 267 6.60 -12.70 -31.31
CA ARG A 267 6.14 -12.23 -29.99
C ARG A 267 5.73 -13.40 -29.09
N LEU A 268 4.97 -14.36 -29.61
CA LEU A 268 4.55 -15.56 -28.87
C LEU A 268 5.74 -16.44 -28.50
N ARG A 269 6.67 -16.66 -29.43
CA ARG A 269 7.91 -17.41 -29.19
C ARG A 269 8.78 -16.73 -28.13
N THR A 270 8.93 -15.41 -28.21
CA THR A 270 9.72 -14.64 -27.24
C THR A 270 9.12 -14.73 -25.85
N ALA A 271 7.81 -14.48 -25.72
CA ALA A 271 7.11 -14.58 -24.43
C ALA A 271 7.18 -15.99 -23.84
N PHE A 272 6.96 -17.02 -24.66
CA PHE A 272 7.08 -18.41 -24.24
C PHE A 272 8.50 -18.74 -23.80
N ASN A 273 9.52 -18.40 -24.60
CA ASN A 273 10.92 -18.71 -24.30
C ASN A 273 11.48 -17.95 -23.09
N ARG A 274 11.00 -16.73 -22.82
CA ARG A 274 11.41 -15.95 -21.63
C ARG A 274 10.83 -16.52 -20.34
N ALA A 275 9.58 -16.98 -20.39
CA ALA A 275 8.94 -17.59 -19.23
C ALA A 275 9.40 -19.04 -19.00
N ARG A 276 9.81 -19.72 -20.07
CA ARG A 276 10.27 -21.10 -20.04
C ARG A 276 11.69 -21.17 -19.47
N GLU A 277 11.85 -21.89 -18.36
CA GLU A 277 13.18 -22.33 -17.89
C GLU A 277 13.73 -23.46 -18.80
N ASP A 278 14.73 -24.24 -18.38
CA ASP A 278 15.33 -25.31 -19.19
C ASP A 278 14.36 -26.44 -19.61
N LYS A 279 13.11 -26.44 -19.14
CA LYS A 279 12.10 -27.47 -19.45
C LYS A 279 11.31 -27.09 -20.71
N PRO A 280 10.94 -28.04 -21.58
CA PRO A 280 10.23 -27.74 -22.82
C PRO A 280 8.77 -27.30 -22.65
N SER A 281 8.20 -27.42 -21.45
CA SER A 281 6.80 -27.09 -21.13
C SER A 281 6.70 -26.06 -20.01
N LEU A 282 5.61 -25.28 -20.03
CA LEU A 282 5.34 -24.27 -19.01
C LEU A 282 4.57 -24.86 -17.84
N ASN A 283 5.03 -24.59 -16.61
CA ASN A 283 4.22 -24.77 -15.40
C ASN A 283 3.21 -23.62 -15.23
N ALA A 284 2.31 -23.70 -14.25
CA ALA A 284 1.28 -22.66 -14.02
C ALA A 284 1.87 -21.25 -13.80
N GLY A 285 3.00 -21.13 -13.10
CA GLY A 285 3.67 -19.85 -12.87
C GLY A 285 4.31 -19.29 -14.14
N GLN A 286 4.99 -20.14 -14.91
CA GLN A 286 5.59 -19.77 -16.20
C GLN A 286 4.52 -19.42 -17.23
N LEU A 287 3.38 -20.11 -17.23
CA LEU A 287 2.25 -19.77 -18.09
C LEU A 287 1.70 -18.37 -17.76
N ARG A 288 1.58 -18.02 -16.46
CA ARG A 288 1.23 -16.65 -16.04
C ARG A 288 2.24 -15.62 -16.51
N GLN A 289 3.53 -15.91 -16.40
CA GLN A 289 4.59 -15.02 -16.88
C GLN A 289 4.52 -14.81 -18.40
N ALA A 290 4.32 -15.89 -19.17
CA ALA A 290 4.16 -15.82 -20.62
C ALA A 290 2.92 -15.01 -21.03
N LEU A 291 1.79 -15.19 -20.35
CA LEU A 291 0.57 -14.39 -20.55
C LEU A 291 0.81 -12.90 -20.22
N THR A 292 1.61 -12.61 -19.20
CA THR A 292 1.97 -11.25 -18.81
C THR A 292 2.85 -10.57 -19.87
N GLU A 293 3.81 -11.29 -20.44
CA GLU A 293 4.67 -10.81 -21.54
C GLU A 293 3.86 -10.43 -22.80
N ILE A 294 2.80 -11.18 -23.10
CA ILE A 294 1.88 -10.85 -24.20
C ILE A 294 0.77 -9.87 -23.78
N LYS A 295 0.83 -9.28 -22.58
CA LYS A 295 -0.16 -8.32 -22.06
C LYS A 295 -1.58 -8.88 -21.90
N LEU A 296 -1.73 -10.19 -21.78
CA LEU A 296 -3.01 -10.83 -21.41
C LEU A 296 -3.08 -10.99 -19.90
N THR A 297 -3.27 -9.87 -19.21
CA THR A 297 -3.41 -9.82 -17.76
C THR A 297 -4.78 -9.28 -17.37
N GLY A 298 -5.38 -9.89 -16.35
CA GLY A 298 -6.60 -9.39 -15.73
C GLY A 298 -6.23 -8.27 -14.77
N ARG A 299 -6.94 -7.13 -14.83
CA ARG A 299 -6.76 -6.05 -13.86
C ARG A 299 -7.65 -6.26 -12.66
N MET A 300 -8.89 -6.63 -12.94
CA MET A 300 -9.89 -6.84 -11.91
C MET A 300 -9.80 -8.26 -11.34
N THR A 301 -10.27 -8.45 -10.12
CA THR A 301 -10.28 -9.76 -9.43
C THR A 301 -10.93 -10.87 -10.26
N HIS A 302 -12.16 -10.66 -10.72
CA HIS A 302 -12.87 -11.62 -11.59
C HIS A 302 -12.17 -11.93 -12.93
N GLU A 303 -11.42 -10.98 -13.51
CA GLU A 303 -10.63 -11.22 -14.73
C GLU A 303 -9.42 -12.11 -14.43
N LYS A 304 -8.76 -11.87 -13.29
CA LYS A 304 -7.63 -12.69 -12.80
C LYS A 304 -8.10 -14.12 -12.50
N GLU A 305 -9.25 -14.28 -11.86
CA GLU A 305 -9.87 -15.57 -11.59
C GLU A 305 -10.18 -16.33 -12.90
N ALA A 306 -10.71 -15.65 -13.91
CA ALA A 306 -11.00 -16.25 -15.22
C ALA A 306 -9.71 -16.73 -15.91
N ILE A 307 -8.63 -15.94 -15.87
CA ILE A 307 -7.32 -16.37 -16.40
C ILE A 307 -6.77 -17.57 -15.61
N GLN A 308 -6.87 -17.53 -14.29
CA GLN A 308 -6.40 -18.59 -13.39
C GLN A 308 -7.14 -19.91 -13.63
N GLU A 309 -8.44 -19.85 -13.90
CA GLU A 309 -9.25 -21.00 -14.31
C GLU A 309 -8.67 -21.66 -15.57
N VAL A 310 -8.41 -20.87 -16.63
CA VAL A 310 -7.84 -21.37 -17.89
C VAL A 310 -6.45 -21.97 -17.68
N ILE A 311 -5.60 -21.34 -16.86
CA ILE A 311 -4.27 -21.86 -16.52
C ILE A 311 -4.38 -23.21 -15.82
N ARG A 312 -5.23 -23.31 -14.81
CA ARG A 312 -5.43 -24.54 -14.02
C ARG A 312 -5.94 -25.68 -14.89
N GLU A 313 -6.91 -25.40 -15.77
CA GLU A 313 -7.41 -26.39 -16.73
C GLU A 313 -6.34 -26.84 -17.73
N SER A 314 -5.56 -25.90 -18.26
CA SER A 314 -4.50 -26.19 -19.23
C SER A 314 -3.40 -27.05 -18.63
N VAL A 315 -3.00 -26.75 -17.39
CA VAL A 315 -2.01 -27.55 -16.64
C VAL A 315 -2.57 -28.91 -16.22
N ALA A 316 -3.86 -28.99 -15.89
CA ALA A 316 -4.52 -30.27 -15.60
C ALA A 316 -4.65 -31.17 -16.85
N ALA A 317 -4.76 -30.57 -18.04
CA ALA A 317 -4.80 -31.29 -19.30
C ALA A 317 -3.43 -31.88 -19.71
N GLY A 318 -2.32 -31.36 -19.18
CA GLY A 318 -0.98 -31.90 -19.40
C GLY A 318 0.11 -30.84 -19.48
N GLN A 319 1.21 -31.20 -20.13
CA GLN A 319 2.32 -30.27 -20.41
C GLN A 319 1.90 -29.29 -21.51
N VAL A 320 1.99 -27.99 -21.24
CA VAL A 320 1.68 -26.94 -22.22
C VAL A 320 2.95 -26.64 -23.02
N ASP A 321 2.98 -27.05 -24.29
CA ASP A 321 4.03 -26.69 -25.25
C ASP A 321 3.73 -25.35 -25.94
N LEU A 322 4.61 -24.92 -26.86
CA LEU A 322 4.45 -23.64 -27.58
C LEU A 322 3.18 -23.62 -28.44
N LEU A 323 2.83 -24.74 -29.07
CA LEU A 323 1.67 -24.83 -29.96
C LEU A 323 0.38 -24.80 -29.15
N ASP A 324 0.34 -25.51 -28.02
CA ASP A 324 -0.79 -25.47 -27.09
C ASP A 324 -0.95 -24.08 -26.45
N PHE A 325 0.16 -23.43 -26.08
CA PHE A 325 0.14 -22.05 -25.59
C PHE A 325 -0.47 -21.09 -26.62
N ALA A 326 0.02 -21.13 -27.86
CA ALA A 326 -0.40 -20.20 -28.91
C ALA A 326 -1.82 -20.44 -29.44
N LEU A 327 -2.20 -21.71 -29.65
CA LEU A 327 -3.43 -22.07 -30.37
C LEU A 327 -4.60 -22.41 -29.44
N GLN A 328 -4.33 -22.76 -28.18
CA GLN A 328 -5.39 -23.14 -27.24
C GLN A 328 -5.46 -22.20 -26.04
N VAL A 329 -4.34 -21.98 -25.33
CA VAL A 329 -4.37 -21.19 -24.09
C VAL A 329 -4.73 -19.74 -24.38
N ILE A 330 -4.03 -19.09 -25.33
CA ILE A 330 -4.24 -17.67 -25.62
C ILE A 330 -5.67 -17.37 -26.08
N PRO A 331 -6.23 -18.05 -27.12
CA PRO A 331 -7.60 -17.77 -27.55
C PRO A 331 -8.63 -18.00 -26.43
N ARG A 332 -8.42 -19.02 -25.58
CA ARG A 332 -9.30 -19.28 -24.43
C ARG A 332 -9.19 -18.20 -23.36
N VAL A 333 -7.99 -17.68 -23.10
CA VAL A 333 -7.79 -16.56 -22.17
C VAL A 333 -8.44 -15.29 -22.72
N GLU A 334 -8.26 -14.96 -24.00
CA GLU A 334 -8.90 -13.81 -24.64
C GLU A 334 -10.42 -13.91 -24.58
N GLN A 335 -10.98 -15.08 -24.89
CA GLN A 335 -12.41 -15.34 -24.79
C GLN A 335 -12.91 -15.19 -23.34
N LYS A 336 -12.23 -15.80 -22.36
CA LYS A 336 -12.62 -15.72 -20.95
C LYS A 336 -12.50 -14.31 -20.39
N LEU A 337 -11.50 -13.54 -20.81
CA LEU A 337 -11.38 -12.12 -20.47
C LEU A 337 -12.51 -11.30 -21.08
N PHE A 338 -12.85 -11.57 -22.34
CA PHE A 338 -13.97 -10.93 -23.01
C PHE A 338 -15.30 -11.21 -22.29
N GLU A 339 -15.54 -12.47 -21.93
CA GLU A 339 -16.70 -12.92 -21.16
C GLU A 339 -16.74 -12.29 -19.75
N ALA A 340 -15.60 -12.24 -19.05
CA ALA A 340 -15.51 -11.67 -17.71
C ALA A 340 -15.82 -10.17 -17.67
N LYS A 341 -15.39 -9.42 -18.69
CA LYS A 341 -15.68 -7.97 -18.83
C LYS A 341 -17.13 -7.69 -19.18
N SER A 342 -17.79 -8.60 -19.89
CA SER A 342 -19.10 -8.38 -20.50
C SER A 342 -20.20 -7.99 -19.49
N PRO A 343 -20.38 -8.63 -18.32
CA PRO A 343 -21.47 -8.28 -17.40
C PRO A 343 -21.40 -6.85 -16.85
N LYS A 344 -20.19 -6.38 -16.50
CA LYS A 344 -20.01 -5.02 -15.97
C LYS A 344 -20.25 -3.98 -17.06
N LEU A 345 -19.71 -4.21 -18.25
CA LEU A 345 -19.92 -3.35 -19.41
C LEU A 345 -21.40 -3.34 -19.83
N LEU A 346 -22.07 -4.50 -19.82
CA LEU A 346 -23.49 -4.61 -20.12
C LEU A 346 -24.33 -3.85 -19.11
N THR A 347 -23.99 -3.93 -17.82
CA THR A 347 -24.66 -3.15 -16.78
C THR A 347 -24.50 -1.65 -16.99
N LEU A 348 -23.31 -1.18 -17.39
CA LEU A 348 -23.07 0.24 -17.72
C LEU A 348 -23.83 0.66 -18.98
N PHE A 349 -23.84 -0.20 -20.00
CA PHE A 349 -24.56 0.00 -21.25
C PHE A 349 -26.07 0.12 -21.00
N GLN A 350 -26.67 -0.85 -20.30
CA GLN A 350 -28.11 -0.86 -19.97
C GLN A 350 -28.53 0.32 -19.09
N LYS A 351 -27.66 0.80 -18.21
CA LYS A 351 -27.95 1.99 -17.38
C LYS A 351 -28.08 3.28 -18.20
N LEU A 352 -27.46 3.33 -19.38
CA LEU A 352 -27.45 4.51 -20.26
C LEU A 352 -28.37 4.32 -21.47
N ASP A 353 -28.64 3.08 -21.90
CA ASP A 353 -29.71 2.75 -22.85
C ASP A 353 -31.08 2.74 -22.16
N ALA A 354 -31.51 3.92 -21.68
CA ALA A 354 -32.77 4.09 -20.96
C ALA A 354 -34.00 3.69 -21.79
N VAL A 355 -33.89 3.73 -23.13
CA VAL A 355 -34.97 3.39 -24.06
C VAL A 355 -35.01 1.87 -24.35
N GLY A 356 -33.94 1.14 -24.04
CA GLY A 356 -33.84 -0.30 -24.32
C GLY A 356 -33.76 -0.60 -25.81
N THR A 357 -33.13 0.29 -26.59
CA THR A 357 -33.00 0.11 -28.04
C THR A 357 -31.95 -0.93 -28.43
N GLY A 358 -31.08 -1.30 -27.49
CA GLY A 358 -29.89 -2.10 -27.76
C GLY A 358 -28.74 -1.29 -28.36
N ALA A 359 -28.85 0.04 -28.39
CA ALA A 359 -27.82 0.93 -28.90
C ALA A 359 -27.70 2.21 -28.05
N LEU A 360 -26.49 2.76 -27.94
CA LEU A 360 -26.23 4.02 -27.25
C LEU A 360 -26.06 5.14 -28.27
N SER A 361 -26.54 6.34 -27.93
CA SER A 361 -26.12 7.55 -28.64
C SER A 361 -24.61 7.76 -28.49
N SER A 362 -24.01 8.53 -29.40
CA SER A 362 -22.58 8.86 -29.31
C SER A 362 -22.22 9.56 -27.99
N THR A 363 -23.11 10.39 -27.43
CA THR A 363 -22.92 11.04 -26.12
C THR A 363 -22.99 10.04 -24.97
N ASP A 364 -23.96 9.13 -24.99
CA ASP A 364 -24.13 8.13 -23.93
C ASP A 364 -23.00 7.09 -23.97
N CYS A 365 -22.50 6.74 -25.16
CA CYS A 365 -21.33 5.88 -25.31
C CYS A 365 -20.08 6.51 -24.69
N ILE A 366 -19.84 7.81 -24.91
CA ILE A 366 -18.69 8.51 -24.32
C ILE A 366 -18.80 8.55 -22.78
N GLU A 367 -20.00 8.80 -22.25
CA GLU A 367 -20.26 8.76 -20.81
C GLU A 367 -20.09 7.34 -20.23
N ALA A 368 -20.55 6.30 -20.93
CA ALA A 368 -20.37 4.91 -20.55
C ALA A 368 -18.88 4.52 -20.50
N LEU A 369 -18.11 4.95 -21.50
CA LEU A 369 -16.67 4.76 -21.57
C LEU A 369 -15.96 5.51 -20.44
N ARG A 370 -16.42 6.72 -20.06
CA ARG A 370 -15.83 7.46 -18.93
C ARG A 370 -16.03 6.72 -17.62
N ARG A 371 -17.25 6.25 -17.35
CA ARG A 371 -17.56 5.45 -16.14
C ARG A 371 -16.77 4.15 -16.11
N HIS A 372 -16.54 3.53 -17.27
CA HIS A 372 -15.65 2.38 -17.37
C HIS A 372 -14.19 2.77 -17.06
N ALA A 373 -13.69 3.89 -17.60
CA ALA A 373 -12.37 4.44 -17.30
C ALA A 373 -12.15 4.62 -15.81
N ASP A 374 -13.09 5.27 -15.14
CA ASP A 374 -13.04 5.54 -13.70
C ASP A 374 -13.07 4.23 -12.87
N SER A 375 -13.62 3.14 -13.41
CA SER A 375 -13.69 1.84 -12.73
C SER A 375 -12.39 1.03 -12.77
N PHE A 376 -11.52 1.27 -13.76
CA PHE A 376 -10.22 0.59 -13.86
C PHE A 376 -9.02 1.49 -13.57
N SER A 377 -9.21 2.81 -13.56
CA SER A 377 -8.18 3.75 -13.12
C SER A 377 -7.99 3.61 -11.63
N THR A 378 -6.75 3.45 -11.17
CA THR A 378 -6.48 3.48 -9.73
C THR A 378 -6.79 4.88 -9.21
N ILE A 379 -6.95 4.99 -7.90
CA ILE A 379 -7.18 6.29 -7.25
C ILE A 379 -6.02 7.27 -7.56
N LEU A 380 -4.81 6.76 -7.78
CA LEU A 380 -3.64 7.55 -8.12
C LEU A 380 -3.66 8.07 -9.57
N ASP A 381 -4.37 7.38 -10.47
CA ASP A 381 -4.43 7.67 -11.90
C ASP A 381 -5.41 8.79 -12.29
N GLY A 382 -6.25 9.29 -11.38
CA GLY A 382 -7.29 10.29 -11.68
C GLY A 382 -6.80 11.46 -12.54
N ASP A 383 -5.75 12.17 -12.12
CA ASP A 383 -5.24 13.32 -12.89
C ASP A 383 -4.58 12.91 -14.23
N LEU A 384 -4.08 11.67 -14.36
CA LEU A 384 -3.57 11.14 -15.64
C LEU A 384 -4.73 10.84 -16.59
N MET A 385 -5.82 10.28 -16.07
CA MET A 385 -7.04 10.04 -16.82
C MET A 385 -7.64 11.36 -17.33
N ASP A 386 -7.61 12.42 -16.53
CA ASP A 386 -8.11 13.74 -16.94
C ASP A 386 -7.28 14.39 -18.05
N GLN A 387 -5.98 14.10 -18.14
CA GLN A 387 -5.13 14.54 -19.25
C GLN A 387 -5.35 13.68 -20.51
N PHE A 388 -5.50 12.37 -20.33
CA PHE A 388 -5.69 11.42 -21.41
C PHE A 388 -7.08 11.55 -22.07
N TRP A 389 -8.12 11.78 -21.27
CA TRP A 389 -9.51 11.70 -21.72
C TRP A 389 -9.86 12.65 -22.88
N PRO A 390 -9.47 13.95 -22.86
CA PRO A 390 -9.71 14.84 -24.00
C PRO A 390 -9.02 14.38 -25.29
N ILE A 391 -7.83 13.77 -25.17
CA ILE A 391 -7.07 13.23 -26.31
C ILE A 391 -7.83 12.04 -26.90
N TYR A 392 -8.22 11.09 -26.05
CA TYR A 392 -8.95 9.90 -26.46
C TYR A 392 -10.29 10.23 -27.14
N VAL A 393 -11.09 11.14 -26.55
CA VAL A 393 -12.39 11.55 -27.14
C VAL A 393 -12.19 12.22 -28.51
N LYS A 394 -11.14 13.03 -28.67
CA LYS A 394 -10.80 13.65 -29.96
C LYS A 394 -10.44 12.60 -31.02
N GLU A 395 -9.64 11.60 -30.66
CA GLU A 395 -9.29 10.49 -31.57
C GLU A 395 -10.50 9.63 -31.95
N LEU A 396 -11.37 9.36 -30.99
CA LEU A 396 -12.59 8.58 -31.20
C LEU A 396 -13.50 9.24 -32.25
N GLY A 397 -13.65 10.57 -32.16
CA GLY A 397 -14.37 11.36 -33.17
C GLY A 397 -13.72 11.37 -34.55
N GLN A 398 -12.39 11.29 -34.63
CA GLN A 398 -11.66 11.26 -35.91
C GLN A 398 -11.69 9.88 -36.58
N MET A 399 -11.48 8.81 -35.81
CA MET A 399 -11.31 7.45 -36.33
C MET A 399 -12.62 6.73 -36.60
N ARG A 400 -13.62 6.96 -35.74
CA ARG A 400 -14.87 6.18 -35.73
C ARG A 400 -16.10 7.02 -36.05
N LYS A 401 -15.94 8.34 -36.30
CA LYS A 401 -17.02 9.33 -36.48
C LYS A 401 -17.98 9.47 -35.29
N ILE A 402 -17.70 8.81 -34.18
CA ILE A 402 -18.43 8.95 -32.92
C ILE A 402 -18.07 10.30 -32.30
N SER A 403 -18.91 11.30 -32.54
CA SER A 403 -18.75 12.67 -32.03
C SER A 403 -19.93 13.01 -31.12
N LYS A 404 -19.77 14.00 -30.24
CA LYS A 404 -20.89 14.49 -29.41
C LYS A 404 -22.09 14.99 -30.24
N ASN A 405 -21.89 15.24 -31.53
CA ASN A 405 -22.89 15.77 -32.45
C ASN A 405 -23.29 14.78 -33.56
N SER A 406 -22.86 13.51 -33.50
CA SER A 406 -23.28 12.51 -34.49
C SER A 406 -24.52 11.76 -34.01
N ASP A 407 -25.48 11.58 -34.91
CA ASP A 407 -26.66 10.72 -34.71
C ASP A 407 -26.31 9.21 -34.84
N GLU A 408 -25.03 8.87 -34.96
CA GLU A 408 -24.56 7.50 -35.00
C GLU A 408 -24.79 6.82 -33.64
N THR A 409 -25.42 5.64 -33.70
CA THR A 409 -25.69 4.79 -32.55
C THR A 409 -24.65 3.68 -32.46
N VAL A 410 -24.23 3.35 -31.24
CA VAL A 410 -23.20 2.35 -30.92
C VAL A 410 -23.87 1.14 -30.28
N ASP A 411 -23.75 -0.04 -30.90
CA ASP A 411 -24.25 -1.29 -30.31
C ASP A 411 -23.34 -1.79 -29.17
N PHE A 412 -23.80 -2.81 -28.45
CA PHE A 412 -23.04 -3.34 -27.31
C PHE A 412 -21.68 -3.95 -27.72
N ILE A 413 -21.60 -4.59 -28.89
CA ILE A 413 -20.38 -5.24 -29.38
C ILE A 413 -19.30 -4.18 -29.66
N LEU A 414 -19.67 -3.10 -30.36
CA LEU A 414 -18.78 -1.98 -30.62
C LEU A 414 -18.40 -1.27 -29.33
N PHE A 415 -19.33 -1.04 -28.40
CA PHE A 415 -19.02 -0.48 -27.08
C PHE A 415 -17.97 -1.32 -26.32
N GLN A 416 -18.11 -2.65 -26.33
CA GLN A 416 -17.16 -3.55 -25.67
C GLN A 416 -15.77 -3.53 -26.33
N THR A 417 -15.71 -3.39 -27.65
CA THR A 417 -14.44 -3.20 -28.37
C THR A 417 -13.80 -1.86 -27.99
N LEU A 418 -14.58 -0.77 -27.97
CA LEU A 418 -14.09 0.56 -27.60
C LEU A 418 -13.60 0.61 -26.16
N ALA A 419 -14.29 -0.05 -25.22
CA ALA A 419 -13.88 -0.18 -23.83
C ALA A 419 -12.53 -0.90 -23.69
N SER A 420 -12.30 -1.94 -24.50
CA SER A 420 -11.02 -2.66 -24.53
C SER A 420 -9.89 -1.79 -25.13
N GLU A 421 -10.16 -1.13 -26.26
CA GLU A 421 -9.23 -0.19 -26.90
C GLU A 421 -8.86 0.98 -25.97
N LEU A 422 -9.82 1.50 -25.20
CA LEU A 422 -9.62 2.56 -24.22
C LEU A 422 -8.58 2.17 -23.17
N GLN A 423 -8.69 0.95 -22.63
CA GLN A 423 -7.80 0.44 -21.60
C GLN A 423 -6.36 0.27 -22.13
N ASP A 424 -6.21 -0.25 -23.35
CA ASP A 424 -4.91 -0.42 -24.00
C ASP A 424 -4.25 0.93 -24.30
N LYS A 425 -5.02 1.87 -24.87
CA LYS A 425 -4.54 3.23 -25.16
C LYS A 425 -4.15 3.99 -23.89
N PHE A 426 -4.91 3.84 -22.80
CA PHE A 426 -4.56 4.47 -21.52
C PHE A 426 -3.23 3.93 -20.98
N THR A 427 -3.01 2.61 -21.07
CA THR A 427 -1.75 1.98 -20.65
C THR A 427 -0.56 2.48 -21.46
N TYR A 428 -0.75 2.56 -22.79
CA TYR A 428 0.27 3.09 -23.68
C TYR A 428 0.58 4.55 -23.35
N PHE A 429 -0.45 5.38 -23.12
CA PHE A 429 -0.30 6.76 -22.71
C PHE A 429 0.48 6.87 -21.39
N GLN A 430 0.14 6.04 -20.39
CA GLN A 430 0.88 5.99 -19.12
C GLN A 430 2.36 5.65 -19.34
N THR A 431 2.67 4.59 -20.10
CA THR A 431 4.06 4.24 -20.43
C THR A 431 4.81 5.38 -21.13
N GLN A 432 4.17 6.07 -22.07
CA GLN A 432 4.78 7.24 -22.73
C GLN A 432 5.05 8.38 -21.75
N MET A 433 4.15 8.63 -20.79
CA MET A 433 4.35 9.63 -19.76
C MET A 433 5.48 9.25 -18.80
N GLU A 434 5.61 7.98 -18.45
CA GLU A 434 6.71 7.42 -17.64
C GLU A 434 8.07 7.61 -18.33
N GLU A 435 8.19 7.19 -19.59
CA GLU A 435 9.42 7.34 -20.38
C GLU A 435 9.82 8.81 -20.54
N ARG A 436 8.85 9.70 -20.78
CA ARG A 436 9.11 11.14 -20.87
C ARG A 436 9.53 11.74 -19.54
N ALA A 437 8.88 11.35 -18.44
CA ALA A 437 9.24 11.81 -17.11
C ALA A 437 10.68 11.41 -16.77
N ALA A 438 11.05 10.15 -17.01
CA ALA A 438 12.39 9.62 -16.80
C ALA A 438 13.45 10.35 -17.64
N LYS A 439 13.20 10.51 -18.95
CA LYS A 439 14.09 11.25 -19.87
C LYS A 439 14.24 12.71 -19.47
N SER A 440 13.13 13.40 -19.17
CA SER A 440 13.15 14.83 -18.81
C SER A 440 13.93 15.12 -17.54
N ALA A 441 13.97 14.15 -16.62
CA ALA A 441 14.71 14.26 -15.37
C ALA A 441 16.13 13.70 -15.42
N ASN A 442 16.54 13.10 -16.54
CA ASN A 442 17.80 12.36 -16.68
C ASN A 442 17.99 11.29 -15.59
N LEU A 443 16.95 10.49 -15.34
CA LEU A 443 17.03 9.46 -14.29
C LEU A 443 18.11 8.41 -14.62
N PRO A 444 18.92 8.02 -13.62
CA PRO A 444 19.78 6.85 -13.73
C PRO A 444 19.00 5.58 -14.09
N PRO A 445 19.51 4.69 -14.97
CA PRO A 445 18.78 3.49 -15.40
C PRO A 445 18.35 2.55 -14.27
N ASN A 446 19.13 2.50 -13.18
CA ASN A 446 18.80 1.72 -11.99
C ASN A 446 17.59 2.28 -11.23
N LEU A 447 17.44 3.61 -11.17
CA LEU A 447 16.28 4.25 -10.56
C LEU A 447 15.08 4.19 -11.49
N GLU A 448 15.28 4.39 -12.80
CA GLU A 448 14.22 4.22 -13.79
C GLU A 448 13.61 2.82 -13.73
N ALA A 449 14.44 1.77 -13.72
CA ALA A 449 13.96 0.40 -13.63
C ALA A 449 13.28 0.09 -12.28
N ALA A 450 13.79 0.62 -11.17
CA ALA A 450 13.22 0.38 -9.84
C ALA A 450 11.86 1.07 -9.63
N HIS A 451 11.63 2.19 -10.31
CA HIS A 451 10.43 3.02 -10.16
C HIS A 451 9.52 3.00 -11.39
N PHE A 452 9.79 2.14 -12.38
CA PHE A 452 9.01 2.09 -13.61
C PHE A 452 7.53 1.78 -13.33
N GLY A 453 6.64 2.61 -13.88
CA GLY A 453 5.18 2.49 -13.69
C GLY A 453 4.62 3.39 -12.58
N GLU A 454 5.47 4.16 -11.91
CA GLU A 454 5.07 5.22 -10.96
C GLU A 454 5.88 6.52 -11.12
N ILE A 455 6.83 6.62 -12.06
CA ILE A 455 7.67 7.80 -12.28
C ILE A 455 6.81 9.01 -12.67
N ALA A 456 5.82 8.83 -13.55
CA ALA A 456 4.92 9.91 -13.95
C ALA A 456 4.09 10.41 -12.77
N LEU A 457 3.64 9.47 -11.91
CA LEU A 457 2.94 9.79 -10.68
C LEU A 457 3.84 10.55 -9.69
N MET A 458 5.06 10.08 -9.48
CA MET A 458 6.06 10.74 -8.62
C MET A 458 6.39 12.15 -9.12
N MET A 459 6.57 12.31 -10.44
CA MET A 459 6.83 13.60 -11.07
C MET A 459 5.67 14.58 -10.83
N ARG A 460 4.43 14.08 -10.80
CA ARG A 460 3.25 14.90 -10.48
C ARG A 460 3.31 15.41 -9.04
N PHE A 461 3.64 14.56 -8.06
CA PHE A 461 3.79 14.98 -6.67
C PHE A 461 4.89 16.04 -6.52
N PHE A 462 6.03 15.85 -7.17
CA PHE A 462 7.11 16.83 -7.19
C PHE A 462 6.67 18.18 -7.78
N ARG A 463 6.05 18.17 -8.97
CA ARG A 463 5.63 19.41 -9.68
C ARG A 463 4.57 20.19 -8.93
N ARG A 464 3.70 19.54 -8.15
CA ARG A 464 2.70 20.22 -7.30
C ARG A 464 3.36 21.25 -6.36
N TYR A 465 4.59 20.96 -5.92
CA TYR A 465 5.36 21.81 -5.03
C TYR A 465 6.44 22.63 -5.75
N ASP A 466 6.47 22.60 -7.09
CA ASP A 466 7.25 23.50 -7.96
C ASP A 466 6.30 24.41 -8.77
N PRO A 467 5.64 25.39 -8.13
CA PRO A 467 4.66 26.24 -8.80
C PRO A 467 5.26 27.08 -9.92
N ALA A 468 6.58 27.30 -9.89
CA ALA A 468 7.30 28.05 -10.90
C ALA A 468 7.81 27.18 -12.06
N SER A 469 7.58 25.85 -12.01
CA SER A 469 8.03 24.88 -13.01
C SER A 469 9.53 25.02 -13.34
N ARG A 470 10.35 25.31 -12.32
CA ARG A 470 11.81 25.48 -12.49
C ARG A 470 12.57 24.16 -12.53
N GLY A 471 11.88 23.06 -12.24
CA GLY A 471 12.47 21.73 -12.04
C GLY A 471 13.19 21.58 -10.70
N VAL A 472 12.95 22.49 -9.74
CA VAL A 472 13.58 22.49 -8.43
C VAL A 472 12.61 22.85 -7.31
N VAL A 473 12.78 22.21 -6.15
CA VAL A 473 12.01 22.47 -4.92
C VAL A 473 12.94 22.71 -3.73
N SER A 474 12.48 23.45 -2.73
CA SER A 474 13.18 23.62 -1.44
C SER A 474 13.08 22.36 -0.58
N ALA A 475 13.85 22.30 0.53
CA ALA A 475 13.78 21.20 1.49
C ALA A 475 12.38 20.99 2.07
N GLU A 476 11.69 22.08 2.43
CA GLU A 476 10.32 22.04 2.93
C GLU A 476 9.36 21.48 1.88
N GLN A 477 9.42 22.01 0.66
CA GLN A 477 8.61 21.52 -0.47
C GLN A 477 8.89 20.07 -0.82
N LEU A 478 10.13 19.60 -0.68
CA LEU A 478 10.50 18.19 -0.87
C LEU A 478 9.82 17.30 0.17
N VAL A 479 9.88 17.68 1.45
CA VAL A 479 9.20 16.94 2.53
C VAL A 479 7.70 16.85 2.25
N LEU A 480 7.08 17.95 1.83
CA LEU A 480 5.66 17.98 1.47
C LEU A 480 5.35 17.06 0.29
N ALA A 481 6.19 17.06 -0.76
CA ALA A 481 6.05 16.14 -1.88
C ALA A 481 6.18 14.67 -1.45
N LEU A 482 7.10 14.36 -0.53
CA LEU A 482 7.29 13.00 0.00
C LEU A 482 6.06 12.56 0.83
N MET A 483 5.50 13.44 1.66
CA MET A 483 4.28 13.15 2.43
C MET A 483 3.08 12.95 1.52
N ASP A 484 2.90 13.81 0.51
CA ASP A 484 1.80 13.73 -0.45
C ASP A 484 1.86 12.47 -1.33
N SER A 485 3.07 11.98 -1.60
CA SER A 485 3.27 10.72 -2.32
C SER A 485 2.99 9.48 -1.47
N GLY A 486 2.81 9.64 -0.15
CA GLY A 486 2.62 8.56 0.82
C GLY A 486 3.91 7.86 1.27
N THR A 487 5.05 8.21 0.68
CA THR A 487 6.36 7.58 0.95
C THR A 487 6.90 7.97 2.33
N LEU A 488 6.72 9.23 2.75
CA LEU A 488 7.08 9.69 4.09
C LEU A 488 5.84 9.65 5.01
N PRO A 489 5.87 8.89 6.13
CA PRO A 489 4.83 9.00 7.14
C PRO A 489 4.82 10.39 7.76
N VAL A 490 3.67 10.79 8.27
CA VAL A 490 3.49 12.12 8.89
C VAL A 490 3.91 12.14 10.36
N VAL A 491 4.08 10.97 10.96
CA VAL A 491 4.50 10.81 12.34
C VAL A 491 5.57 9.73 12.45
N GLY A 492 6.12 9.57 13.65
CA GLY A 492 7.05 8.50 13.96
C GLY A 492 8.49 8.81 13.57
N ARG A 493 9.36 7.81 13.76
CA ARG A 493 10.83 8.03 13.73
C ARG A 493 11.33 8.52 12.38
N LEU A 494 10.76 8.02 11.28
CA LEU A 494 11.21 8.37 9.94
C LEU A 494 10.89 9.82 9.60
N HIS A 495 9.69 10.30 9.97
CA HIS A 495 9.32 11.70 9.85
C HIS A 495 10.30 12.60 10.62
N HIS A 496 10.53 12.30 11.91
CA HIS A 496 11.44 13.08 12.75
C HIS A 496 12.88 13.05 12.23
N HIS A 497 13.36 11.90 11.76
CA HIS A 497 14.68 11.78 11.16
C HIS A 497 14.81 12.67 9.93
N MET A 498 13.82 12.63 9.04
CA MET A 498 13.81 13.44 7.82
C MET A 498 13.76 14.95 8.14
N MET A 499 12.84 15.35 9.02
CA MET A 499 12.72 16.74 9.47
C MET A 499 14.00 17.23 10.14
N SER A 500 14.64 16.42 10.98
CA SER A 500 15.91 16.77 11.64
C SER A 500 17.06 16.87 10.63
N SER A 501 17.10 15.98 9.64
CA SER A 501 18.11 16.00 8.58
C SER A 501 18.03 17.31 7.79
N TYR A 502 16.82 17.75 7.44
CA TYR A 502 16.62 18.98 6.70
C TYR A 502 16.72 20.25 7.55
N ALA A 503 16.30 20.24 8.83
CA ALA A 503 16.49 21.36 9.73
C ALA A 503 17.98 21.72 9.89
N ASN A 504 18.85 20.71 9.97
CA ASN A 504 20.31 20.91 10.02
C ASN A 504 20.89 21.39 8.67
N GLN A 505 20.20 21.10 7.56
CA GLN A 505 20.60 21.51 6.22
C GLN A 505 20.02 22.86 5.80
N ALA A 506 18.96 23.34 6.46
CA ALA A 506 18.24 24.58 6.15
C ALA A 506 19.10 25.85 6.24
N CYS A 507 20.27 25.77 6.87
CA CYS A 507 21.28 26.83 6.84
C CYS A 507 21.93 27.02 5.45
N LYS A 508 21.71 26.11 4.50
CA LYS A 508 22.19 26.18 3.11
C LYS A 508 20.98 26.25 2.18
N LEU A 509 21.03 27.12 1.17
CA LEU A 509 20.05 27.21 0.07
C LEU A 509 20.12 25.95 -0.82
N ILE A 510 19.81 24.79 -0.25
CA ILE A 510 19.79 23.52 -0.97
C ILE A 510 18.47 23.44 -1.71
N VAL A 511 18.58 23.27 -3.02
CA VAL A 511 17.46 23.01 -3.92
C VAL A 511 17.56 21.58 -4.41
N PHE A 512 16.41 20.93 -4.55
CA PHE A 512 16.29 19.52 -4.92
C PHE A 512 15.63 19.42 -6.29
N ARG A 513 16.19 18.61 -7.17
CA ARG A 513 15.61 18.22 -8.46
C ARG A 513 14.74 16.98 -8.29
N PHE A 514 14.02 16.63 -9.36
CA PHE A 514 13.20 15.41 -9.36
C PHE A 514 14.02 14.14 -9.11
N GLN A 515 15.25 14.06 -9.61
CA GLN A 515 16.15 12.93 -9.35
C GLN A 515 16.40 12.77 -7.84
N ASP A 516 16.70 13.87 -7.14
CA ASP A 516 16.93 13.85 -5.69
C ASP A 516 15.68 13.36 -4.95
N PHE A 517 14.49 13.78 -5.39
CA PHE A 517 13.22 13.29 -4.84
C PHE A 517 13.05 11.77 -5.00
N ILE A 518 13.30 11.21 -6.19
CA ILE A 518 13.23 9.75 -6.41
C ILE A 518 14.27 9.00 -5.57
N GLU A 519 15.48 9.53 -5.43
CA GLU A 519 16.50 8.95 -4.55
C GLU A 519 16.07 8.92 -3.08
N GLN A 520 15.40 9.97 -2.61
CA GLN A 520 14.81 9.99 -1.27
C GLN A 520 13.69 8.97 -1.13
N VAL A 521 12.78 8.87 -2.11
CA VAL A 521 11.72 7.84 -2.13
C VAL A 521 12.33 6.44 -2.03
N HIS A 522 13.36 6.15 -2.83
CA HIS A 522 14.06 4.87 -2.81
C HIS A 522 14.68 4.56 -1.44
N THR A 523 15.34 5.55 -0.84
CA THR A 523 15.99 5.42 0.47
C THR A 523 14.98 5.16 1.58
N LEU A 524 13.90 5.95 1.63
CA LEU A 524 12.84 5.80 2.63
C LEU A 524 12.17 4.42 2.54
N ARG A 525 11.84 3.96 1.33
CA ARG A 525 11.25 2.63 1.13
C ARG A 525 12.18 1.52 1.60
N LYS A 526 13.48 1.63 1.31
CA LYS A 526 14.47 0.65 1.78
C LYS A 526 14.51 0.58 3.31
N GLU A 527 14.50 1.73 3.99
CA GLU A 527 14.49 1.79 5.45
C GLU A 527 13.20 1.24 6.05
N GLU A 528 12.03 1.67 5.56
CA GLU A 528 10.74 1.16 6.04
C GLU A 528 10.59 -0.34 5.75
N ASN A 529 11.04 -0.83 4.59
CA ASN A 529 10.95 -2.25 4.24
C ASN A 529 11.80 -3.13 5.16
N ALA A 530 12.97 -2.65 5.61
CA ALA A 530 13.76 -3.37 6.60
C ALA A 530 13.01 -3.50 7.94
N VAL A 531 12.30 -2.44 8.36
CA VAL A 531 11.47 -2.46 9.58
C VAL A 531 10.26 -3.38 9.40
N ARG A 532 9.57 -3.33 8.25
CA ARG A 532 8.45 -4.21 7.91
C ARG A 532 8.89 -5.68 7.88
N GLU A 533 10.02 -5.98 7.27
CA GLU A 533 10.56 -7.34 7.22
C GLU A 533 10.80 -7.90 8.63
N ALA A 534 11.39 -7.10 9.52
CA ALA A 534 11.59 -7.48 10.90
C ALA A 534 10.25 -7.70 11.65
N ALA A 535 9.27 -6.83 11.41
CA ALA A 535 7.93 -6.96 11.98
C ALA A 535 7.21 -8.22 11.51
N PHE A 536 7.26 -8.52 10.21
CA PHE A 536 6.70 -9.74 9.64
C PHE A 536 7.36 -10.97 10.28
N LYS A 537 8.70 -11.06 10.27
CA LYS A 537 9.43 -12.19 10.89
C LYS A 537 9.07 -12.38 12.37
N SER A 538 8.96 -11.28 13.12
CA SER A 538 8.53 -11.32 14.52
C SER A 538 7.10 -11.86 14.66
N TRP A 539 6.18 -11.38 13.84
CA TRP A 539 4.79 -11.81 13.85
C TRP A 539 4.64 -13.30 13.51
N TYR A 540 5.34 -13.78 12.48
CA TYR A 540 5.43 -15.20 12.13
C TYR A 540 5.90 -16.07 13.29
N THR A 541 6.96 -15.62 13.98
CA THR A 541 7.53 -16.34 15.13
C THR A 541 6.53 -16.46 16.29
N ILE A 542 5.74 -15.40 16.53
CA ILE A 542 4.76 -15.35 17.61
C ILE A 542 3.54 -16.21 17.29
N HIS A 543 3.01 -16.11 16.07
CA HIS A 543 1.76 -16.76 15.68
C HIS A 543 1.93 -18.20 15.15
N LYS A 544 3.17 -18.68 14.96
CA LYS A 544 3.49 -20.03 14.46
C LYS A 544 2.72 -20.35 13.18
N TRP A 545 2.87 -19.50 12.17
CA TRP A 545 2.14 -19.63 10.91
C TRP A 545 2.45 -20.98 10.23
N PRO A 546 1.48 -21.63 9.57
CA PRO A 546 1.66 -23.00 9.05
C PRO A 546 2.74 -23.12 7.96
N ASP A 547 2.92 -22.05 7.18
CA ASP A 547 3.92 -21.95 6.12
C ASP A 547 4.69 -20.64 6.28
N ASP A 548 5.86 -20.70 6.92
CA ASP A 548 6.73 -19.54 7.15
C ASP A 548 7.22 -18.87 5.84
N THR A 549 6.94 -19.47 4.68
CA THR A 549 7.41 -18.98 3.38
C THR A 549 6.34 -18.26 2.56
N LYS A 550 5.05 -18.43 2.87
CA LYS A 550 3.94 -17.92 2.04
C LYS A 550 2.83 -17.27 2.86
N ILE A 551 2.31 -16.17 2.34
CA ILE A 551 1.19 -15.39 2.90
C ILE A 551 0.04 -15.43 1.90
N HIS A 552 -1.16 -15.84 2.31
CA HIS A 552 -2.31 -15.73 1.43
C HIS A 552 -2.73 -14.27 1.27
N ILE A 553 -3.10 -13.89 0.04
CA ILE A 553 -3.52 -12.52 -0.28
C ILE A 553 -4.71 -12.08 0.59
N THR A 554 -5.60 -13.01 0.93
CA THR A 554 -6.79 -12.78 1.77
C THR A 554 -6.45 -12.37 3.19
N ASP A 555 -5.28 -12.75 3.68
CA ASP A 555 -4.82 -12.50 5.04
C ASP A 555 -4.02 -11.20 5.15
N MET A 556 -3.56 -10.65 4.01
CA MET A 556 -2.73 -9.44 3.97
C MET A 556 -3.41 -8.24 4.64
N ALA A 557 -4.71 -8.03 4.41
CA ALA A 557 -5.42 -6.90 5.01
C ALA A 557 -5.45 -6.98 6.54
N GLN A 558 -5.65 -8.18 7.10
CA GLN A 558 -5.63 -8.38 8.55
C GLN A 558 -4.20 -8.24 9.09
N LEU A 559 -3.21 -8.83 8.43
CA LEU A 559 -1.81 -8.73 8.82
C LEU A 559 -1.32 -7.27 8.86
N ILE A 560 -1.67 -6.46 7.85
CA ILE A 560 -1.32 -5.03 7.78
C ILE A 560 -1.96 -4.26 8.94
N MET A 561 -3.20 -4.59 9.31
CA MET A 561 -3.90 -4.00 10.46
C MET A 561 -3.30 -4.44 11.80
N ASP A 562 -3.01 -5.73 11.98
CA ASP A 562 -2.42 -6.29 13.21
C ASP A 562 -1.04 -5.69 13.50
N LEU A 563 -0.28 -5.39 12.44
CA LEU A 563 1.01 -4.72 12.52
C LEU A 563 0.89 -3.18 12.64
N SER A 564 -0.33 -2.64 12.66
CA SER A 564 -0.64 -1.20 12.77
C SER A 564 0.07 -0.35 11.71
N LEU A 565 0.31 -0.88 10.51
CA LEU A 565 1.07 -0.20 9.46
C LEU A 565 0.29 0.93 8.76
N VAL A 566 -1.04 0.91 8.92
CA VAL A 566 -1.99 1.88 8.32
C VAL A 566 -2.92 2.49 9.37
N ALA A 567 -2.54 2.44 10.65
CA ALA A 567 -3.39 2.94 11.75
C ALA A 567 -3.77 4.42 11.56
N ASP A 568 -2.85 5.22 11.03
CA ASP A 568 -3.02 6.65 10.72
C ASP A 568 -3.90 6.92 9.48
N SER A 569 -4.11 5.92 8.63
CA SER A 569 -4.64 6.11 7.27
C SER A 569 -5.93 5.32 6.98
N CYS A 570 -6.16 4.18 7.63
CA CYS A 570 -7.32 3.31 7.42
C CYS A 570 -8.10 3.11 8.71
N ARG A 571 -9.43 2.96 8.60
CA ARG A 571 -10.32 2.80 9.76
C ARG A 571 -10.52 1.35 10.14
N ASN A 572 -10.65 0.49 9.14
CA ASN A 572 -11.00 -0.91 9.32
C ASN A 572 -10.28 -1.80 8.29
N VAL A 573 -10.37 -3.11 8.52
CA VAL A 573 -9.76 -4.14 7.65
C VAL A 573 -10.35 -4.13 6.23
N SER A 574 -11.62 -3.75 6.07
CA SER A 574 -12.28 -3.68 4.76
C SER A 574 -11.67 -2.58 3.88
N ASP A 575 -11.34 -1.42 4.45
CA ASP A 575 -10.64 -0.35 3.73
C ASP A 575 -9.29 -0.85 3.20
N VAL A 576 -8.54 -1.57 4.06
CA VAL A 576 -7.24 -2.16 3.70
C VAL A 576 -7.41 -3.25 2.64
N ARG A 577 -8.47 -4.04 2.70
CA ARG A 577 -8.75 -5.07 1.70
C ARG A 577 -8.99 -4.45 0.31
N LEU A 578 -9.77 -3.37 0.24
CA LEU A 578 -9.97 -2.65 -1.02
C LEU A 578 -8.66 -2.12 -1.60
N LEU A 579 -7.76 -1.62 -0.73
CA LEU A 579 -6.42 -1.17 -1.15
C LEU A 579 -5.54 -2.33 -1.62
N VAL A 580 -5.57 -3.46 -0.92
CA VAL A 580 -4.86 -4.69 -1.33
C VAL A 580 -5.34 -5.12 -2.72
N ASP A 581 -6.64 -5.11 -2.96
CA ASP A 581 -7.23 -5.51 -4.25
C ASP A 581 -6.87 -4.53 -5.38
N ASP A 582 -6.82 -3.21 -5.10
CA ASP A 582 -6.44 -2.17 -6.07
C ASP A 582 -4.95 -2.24 -6.46
N VAL A 583 -4.09 -2.53 -5.48
CA VAL A 583 -2.63 -2.52 -5.64
C VAL A 583 -2.10 -3.87 -6.14
N GLN A 584 -2.74 -4.98 -5.76
CA GLN A 584 -2.26 -6.32 -6.12
C GLN A 584 -2.43 -6.56 -7.61
N ARG A 585 -1.36 -6.42 -8.38
CA ARG A 585 -1.37 -6.68 -9.83
C ARG A 585 -1.19 -8.16 -10.15
N ASP A 586 -0.49 -8.90 -9.30
CA ASP A 586 -0.21 -10.31 -9.50
C ASP A 586 -1.46 -11.17 -9.19
N PRO A 587 -1.91 -12.06 -10.09
CA PRO A 587 -3.00 -13.00 -9.82
C PRO A 587 -2.64 -14.10 -8.81
N SER A 588 -1.44 -14.12 -8.23
CA SER A 588 -1.05 -15.13 -7.24
C SER A 588 -1.91 -15.06 -5.98
N GLU A 589 -2.48 -16.21 -5.59
CA GLU A 589 -3.26 -16.39 -4.36
C GLU A 589 -2.39 -16.31 -3.09
N SER A 590 -1.08 -16.53 -3.23
CA SER A 590 -0.12 -16.51 -2.13
C SER A 590 1.14 -15.74 -2.53
N LEU A 591 1.71 -15.02 -1.58
CA LEU A 591 2.90 -14.19 -1.75
C LEU A 591 4.04 -14.73 -0.91
N TYR A 592 5.24 -14.72 -1.49
CA TYR A 592 6.46 -14.86 -0.69
C TYR A 592 6.70 -13.60 0.14
N MET A 593 7.50 -13.72 1.20
CA MET A 593 7.81 -12.62 2.12
C MET A 593 8.20 -11.30 1.40
N GLU A 594 9.09 -11.37 0.41
CA GLU A 594 9.52 -10.19 -0.35
C GLU A 594 8.37 -9.54 -1.14
N ALA A 595 7.52 -10.34 -1.78
CA ALA A 595 6.36 -9.86 -2.52
C ALA A 595 5.30 -9.28 -1.57
N ALA A 596 5.10 -9.88 -0.40
CA ALA A 596 4.20 -9.38 0.63
C ALA A 596 4.66 -8.03 1.21
N ILE A 597 5.97 -7.86 1.42
CA ILE A 597 6.55 -6.57 1.85
C ILE A 597 6.34 -5.50 0.77
N LYS A 598 6.62 -5.81 -0.50
CA LYS A 598 6.40 -4.90 -1.64
C LYS A 598 4.93 -4.51 -1.79
N LEU A 599 4.00 -5.47 -1.66
CA LEU A 599 2.57 -5.19 -1.67
C LEU A 599 2.19 -4.28 -0.50
N THR A 600 2.69 -4.59 0.70
CA THR A 600 2.41 -3.81 1.91
C THR A 600 2.92 -2.38 1.80
N GLU A 601 4.13 -2.16 1.25
CA GLU A 601 4.66 -0.83 0.94
C GLU A 601 3.65 -0.03 0.11
N LYS A 602 3.21 -0.58 -1.03
CA LYS A 602 2.28 0.08 -1.94
C LYS A 602 0.90 0.32 -1.33
N VAL A 603 0.39 -0.62 -0.53
CA VAL A 603 -0.87 -0.47 0.21
C VAL A 603 -0.77 0.67 1.22
N VAL A 604 0.30 0.72 2.01
CA VAL A 604 0.55 1.78 3.00
C VAL A 604 0.68 3.14 2.32
N GLU A 605 1.46 3.25 1.25
CA GLU A 605 1.60 4.49 0.49
C GLU A 605 0.25 4.96 -0.08
N THR A 606 -0.51 4.05 -0.69
CA THR A 606 -1.83 4.37 -1.25
C THR A 606 -2.82 4.79 -0.16
N ALA A 607 -2.80 4.10 0.99
CA ALA A 607 -3.60 4.47 2.16
C ALA A 607 -3.30 5.91 2.62
N ARG A 608 -2.01 6.26 2.73
CA ARG A 608 -1.57 7.59 3.13
C ARG A 608 -2.00 8.64 2.11
N VAL A 609 -1.86 8.38 0.80
CA VAL A 609 -2.34 9.30 -0.25
C VAL A 609 -3.85 9.54 -0.13
N GLN A 610 -4.65 8.49 0.11
CA GLN A 610 -6.08 8.64 0.34
C GLN A 610 -6.40 9.44 1.60
N ALA A 611 -5.66 9.22 2.68
CA ALA A 611 -5.79 10.01 3.90
C ALA A 611 -5.54 11.49 3.63
N ARG A 612 -4.47 11.85 2.90
CA ARG A 612 -4.18 13.24 2.51
C ARG A 612 -5.30 13.87 1.67
N ARG A 613 -5.93 13.10 0.79
CA ARG A 613 -7.09 13.59 0.02
C ARG A 613 -8.28 13.88 0.91
N ARG A 614 -8.59 13.00 1.87
CA ARG A 614 -9.66 13.25 2.86
C ARG A 614 -9.37 14.47 3.70
N GLU A 615 -8.14 14.63 4.17
CA GLU A 615 -7.70 15.81 4.92
C GLU A 615 -7.87 17.10 4.12
N ALA A 616 -7.49 17.11 2.84
CA ALA A 616 -7.69 18.27 1.97
C ALA A 616 -9.17 18.62 1.82
N MET A 617 -10.05 17.60 1.65
CA MET A 617 -11.49 17.82 1.60
C MET A 617 -12.06 18.36 2.91
N VAL A 618 -11.59 17.88 4.07
CA VAL A 618 -12.01 18.38 5.38
C VAL A 618 -11.51 19.81 5.58
N ALA A 619 -10.25 20.09 5.25
CA ALA A 619 -9.66 21.42 5.32
C ALA A 619 -10.46 22.44 4.51
N ASP A 620 -10.85 22.08 3.28
CA ASP A 620 -11.70 22.92 2.44
C ASP A 620 -13.08 23.19 3.09
N GLN A 621 -13.69 22.20 3.75
CA GLN A 621 -14.98 22.35 4.43
C GLN A 621 -14.92 23.26 5.66
N VAL A 622 -13.78 23.26 6.37
CA VAL A 622 -13.55 24.14 7.53
C VAL A 622 -12.81 25.43 7.16
N ASN A 623 -12.57 25.67 5.88
CA ASN A 623 -11.87 26.84 5.33
C ASN A 623 -10.43 27.02 5.86
N PHE A 624 -9.71 25.92 6.11
CA PHE A 624 -8.29 25.99 6.42
C PHE A 624 -7.43 26.17 5.18
N SER A 625 -6.47 27.08 5.25
CA SER A 625 -5.43 27.20 4.23
C SER A 625 -4.45 26.03 4.30
N THR A 626 -3.74 25.76 3.20
CA THR A 626 -2.68 24.74 3.19
C THR A 626 -1.63 24.98 4.27
N GLU A 627 -1.23 26.24 4.49
CA GLU A 627 -0.27 26.60 5.55
C GLU A 627 -0.80 26.26 6.95
N GLN A 628 -2.08 26.52 7.22
CA GLN A 628 -2.72 26.15 8.49
C GLN A 628 -2.77 24.64 8.68
N VAL A 629 -3.12 23.88 7.63
CA VAL A 629 -3.12 22.42 7.68
C VAL A 629 -1.72 21.88 8.02
N LEU A 630 -0.66 22.45 7.43
CA LEU A 630 0.70 22.06 7.72
C LEU A 630 1.11 22.37 9.16
N SER A 631 0.78 23.57 9.65
CA SER A 631 1.03 23.94 11.04
C SER A 631 0.31 23.00 12.01
N LEU A 632 -0.97 22.73 11.78
CA LEU A 632 -1.77 21.80 12.60
C LEU A 632 -1.21 20.38 12.55
N ARG A 633 -0.65 19.97 11.40
CA ARG A 633 -0.02 18.66 11.22
C ARG A 633 1.27 18.54 12.01
N SER A 634 2.10 19.60 12.04
CA SER A 634 3.29 19.64 12.89
C SER A 634 2.90 19.46 14.36
N SER A 635 1.92 20.21 14.86
CA SER A 635 1.41 20.04 16.22
C SER A 635 0.84 18.63 16.45
N PHE A 636 0.07 18.09 15.51
CA PHE A 636 -0.44 16.71 15.60
C PHE A 636 0.68 15.68 15.70
N SER A 637 1.77 15.84 14.95
CA SER A 637 2.91 14.92 14.98
C SER A 637 3.70 14.95 16.29
N GLU A 638 3.62 16.06 17.03
CA GLU A 638 4.19 16.19 18.38
C GLU A 638 3.32 15.50 19.43
N MET A 639 1.99 15.51 19.23
CA MET A 639 1.02 14.90 20.14
C MET A 639 0.94 13.38 20.02
N THR A 640 1.17 12.82 18.83
CA THR A 640 1.07 11.36 18.62
C THR A 640 2.25 10.76 17.87
N HIS A 641 2.72 9.61 18.37
CA HIS A 641 3.74 8.81 17.72
C HIS A 641 3.19 7.80 16.71
N SER A 642 1.90 7.43 16.84
CA SER A 642 1.21 6.43 16.01
C SER A 642 0.38 7.05 14.89
N GLY A 643 0.20 8.38 14.90
CA GLY A 643 -0.61 9.10 13.91
C GLY A 643 -2.10 9.06 14.24
N VAL A 644 -2.39 8.66 15.47
CA VAL A 644 -3.73 8.59 16.03
C VAL A 644 -3.77 9.09 17.47
N ILE A 645 -4.85 9.75 17.86
CA ILE A 645 -5.10 10.28 19.21
C ILE A 645 -6.24 9.46 19.83
N GLY A 646 -5.99 8.86 20.99
CA GLY A 646 -7.03 8.15 21.75
C GLY A 646 -7.90 9.11 22.56
N PRO A 647 -8.97 8.62 23.20
CA PRO A 647 -9.83 9.45 24.06
C PRO A 647 -9.05 10.13 25.19
N ASP A 648 -8.16 9.40 25.87
CA ASP A 648 -7.31 9.95 26.94
C ASP A 648 -6.42 11.09 26.43
N ASP A 649 -5.77 10.89 25.28
CA ASP A 649 -4.88 11.90 24.68
C ASP A 649 -5.66 13.14 24.22
N LEU A 650 -6.90 12.95 23.74
CA LEU A 650 -7.79 14.05 23.35
C LEU A 650 -8.31 14.81 24.56
N HIS A 651 -8.62 14.10 25.66
CA HIS A 651 -9.01 14.71 26.93
C HIS A 651 -7.89 15.60 27.47
N ASP A 652 -6.66 15.08 27.53
CA ASP A 652 -5.48 15.82 27.98
C ASP A 652 -5.27 17.08 27.12
N LEU A 653 -5.38 16.95 25.79
CA LEU A 653 -5.26 18.06 24.86
C LEU A 653 -6.33 19.14 25.08
N LEU A 654 -7.60 18.73 25.19
CA LEU A 654 -8.68 19.68 25.40
C LEU A 654 -8.54 20.38 26.76
N THR A 655 -8.09 19.66 27.78
CA THR A 655 -7.87 20.21 29.13
C THR A 655 -6.73 21.24 29.11
N GLU A 656 -5.68 21.01 28.31
CA GLU A 656 -4.61 21.99 28.11
C GLU A 656 -5.10 23.24 27.36
N LEU A 657 -5.96 23.07 26.35
CA LEU A 657 -6.50 24.17 25.56
C LEU A 657 -7.57 24.99 26.31
N PHE A 658 -8.32 24.36 27.21
CA PHE A 658 -9.42 24.96 27.97
C PHE A 658 -9.30 24.69 29.46
N PRO A 659 -8.26 25.22 30.14
CA PRO A 659 -7.96 24.89 31.54
C PRO A 659 -9.07 25.30 32.52
N ASP A 660 -9.93 26.25 32.13
CA ASP A 660 -11.04 26.74 32.94
C ASP A 660 -12.33 25.91 32.78
N HIS A 661 -12.34 24.89 31.90
CA HIS A 661 -13.52 24.08 31.61
C HIS A 661 -13.31 22.64 32.11
N GLU A 662 -14.26 22.11 32.87
CA GLU A 662 -14.29 20.69 33.22
C GLU A 662 -14.72 19.89 31.98
N ILE A 663 -13.79 19.10 31.44
CA ILE A 663 -14.02 18.29 30.25
C ILE A 663 -14.44 16.90 30.69
N ASP A 664 -15.71 16.57 30.45
CA ASP A 664 -16.25 15.25 30.77
C ASP A 664 -15.84 14.22 29.71
N ASP A 665 -15.58 12.98 30.13
CA ASP A 665 -15.25 11.87 29.23
C ASP A 665 -16.37 11.62 28.20
N ASN A 666 -17.62 11.87 28.58
CA ASN A 666 -18.76 11.78 27.65
C ASN A 666 -18.66 12.83 26.55
N PHE A 667 -18.20 14.04 26.86
CA PHE A 667 -18.00 15.08 25.85
C PHE A 667 -16.88 14.72 24.87
N VAL A 668 -15.79 14.12 25.38
CA VAL A 668 -14.69 13.63 24.53
C VAL A 668 -15.20 12.53 23.60
N GLN A 669 -16.00 11.59 24.11
CA GLN A 669 -16.58 10.52 23.29
C GLN A 669 -17.57 11.08 22.25
N ASP A 670 -18.44 12.01 22.63
CA ASP A 670 -19.36 12.68 21.71
C ASP A 670 -18.61 13.40 20.58
N LEU A 671 -17.47 14.02 20.91
CA LEU A 671 -16.61 14.70 19.94
C LEU A 671 -15.92 13.71 18.99
N LEU A 672 -15.45 12.57 19.50
CA LEU A 672 -14.90 11.49 18.70
C LEU A 672 -15.95 10.90 17.75
N ASP A 673 -17.14 10.62 18.27
CA ASP A 673 -18.27 10.10 17.49
C ASP A 673 -18.69 11.08 16.39
N ALA A 674 -18.69 12.39 16.69
CA ALA A 674 -18.97 13.44 15.71
C ALA A 674 -17.87 13.57 14.64
N ALA A 675 -16.60 13.41 15.02
CA ALA A 675 -15.44 13.46 14.13
C ALA A 675 -15.24 12.18 13.29
N LEU A 676 -15.96 11.10 13.63
CA LEU A 676 -16.00 9.84 12.90
C LEU A 676 -17.30 9.72 12.08
N PRO A 677 -17.71 10.69 11.24
CA PRO A 677 -19.01 10.60 10.59
C PRO A 677 -19.02 9.38 9.67
N SER A 678 -19.78 8.37 10.08
CA SER A 678 -20.08 7.14 9.35
C SER A 678 -20.75 7.43 8.00
N GLY A 679 -21.25 8.66 7.81
CA GLY A 679 -21.99 9.12 6.63
C GLY A 679 -21.17 9.77 5.51
N TYR A 680 -19.88 10.10 5.68
CA TYR A 680 -19.15 10.84 4.62
C TYR A 680 -18.85 10.01 3.36
N PHE A 681 -18.98 8.68 3.42
CA PHE A 681 -18.79 7.78 2.27
C PHE A 681 -19.84 6.66 2.14
N GLN A 682 -20.89 6.64 2.97
CA GLN A 682 -21.98 5.67 2.79
C GLN A 682 -22.98 6.17 1.75
N SER A 683 -22.86 5.66 0.53
CA SER A 683 -24.00 5.62 -0.40
C SER A 683 -25.08 4.67 0.14
N GLY A 684 -26.01 5.22 0.94
CA GLY A 684 -27.40 4.76 0.95
C GLY A 684 -27.81 3.51 1.74
N SER A 685 -27.20 3.20 2.89
CA SER A 685 -27.79 2.22 3.83
C SER A 685 -28.27 2.88 5.12
N LYS A 686 -29.53 2.60 5.48
CA LYS A 686 -30.19 3.13 6.68
C LYS A 686 -29.56 2.55 7.95
N PRO A 687 -29.54 3.32 9.06
CA PRO A 687 -29.00 2.85 10.33
C PRO A 687 -29.80 1.66 10.89
N ILE A 688 -29.08 0.63 11.33
CA ILE A 688 -29.64 -0.54 12.02
C ILE A 688 -30.01 -0.09 13.43
N VAL A 689 -31.32 -0.08 13.71
CA VAL A 689 -31.88 0.20 15.05
C VAL A 689 -31.48 -0.95 15.99
N ARG A 690 -30.71 -0.65 17.05
CA ARG A 690 -30.38 -1.61 18.12
C ARG A 690 -31.66 -1.96 18.91
N PRO A 691 -31.98 -3.25 19.13
CA PRO A 691 -33.11 -3.63 19.97
C PRO A 691 -32.79 -3.40 21.46
N LYS A 692 -33.78 -2.86 22.20
CA LYS A 692 -33.77 -2.76 23.67
C LYS A 692 -33.65 -4.16 24.29
N ARG A 693 -32.69 -4.35 25.19
CA ARG A 693 -32.40 -5.63 25.85
C ARG A 693 -33.06 -5.64 27.24
N GLU A 694 -33.95 -6.59 27.47
CA GLU A 694 -34.52 -6.89 28.79
C GLU A 694 -33.53 -7.71 29.64
N GLU A 695 -33.48 -7.36 30.92
CA GLU A 695 -32.58 -7.93 31.93
C GLU A 695 -33.08 -9.28 32.43
N THR A 696 -32.31 -10.35 32.18
CA THR A 696 -32.38 -11.57 32.98
C THR A 696 -31.00 -11.88 33.53
N ILE A 697 -30.85 -11.61 34.83
CA ILE A 697 -29.66 -11.84 35.65
C ILE A 697 -29.66 -13.30 36.12
N THR A 698 -28.79 -14.15 35.58
CA THR A 698 -28.17 -15.26 36.34
C THR A 698 -26.87 -15.73 35.68
N LYS A 699 -25.76 -15.58 36.41
CA LYS A 699 -24.50 -16.35 36.35
C LYS A 699 -23.96 -16.70 34.95
N LYS A 700 -23.66 -15.70 34.12
CA LYS A 700 -22.64 -15.85 33.05
C LYS A 700 -21.29 -15.40 33.58
N SER A 701 -20.55 -16.39 34.09
CA SER A 701 -19.22 -16.30 34.71
C SER A 701 -18.13 -16.01 33.69
N ALA A 702 -17.22 -15.08 34.01
CA ALA A 702 -15.91 -14.80 33.40
C ALA A 702 -15.84 -14.59 31.88
N GLN A 703 -16.35 -15.52 31.07
CA GLN A 703 -16.38 -15.44 29.61
C GLN A 703 -17.24 -14.26 29.10
N ALA A 704 -18.36 -13.96 29.76
CA ALA A 704 -19.17 -12.79 29.41
C ALA A 704 -18.46 -11.47 29.77
N GLN A 705 -17.73 -11.44 30.88
CA GLN A 705 -16.91 -10.27 31.25
C GLN A 705 -15.70 -10.12 30.33
N GLU A 706 -15.11 -11.22 29.85
CA GLU A 706 -14.02 -11.18 28.87
C GLU A 706 -14.52 -10.81 27.47
N GLU A 707 -15.69 -11.29 27.05
CA GLU A 707 -16.36 -10.84 25.81
C GLU A 707 -16.77 -9.36 25.89
N GLU A 708 -17.27 -8.90 27.03
CA GLU A 708 -17.61 -7.48 27.26
C GLU A 708 -16.36 -6.60 27.32
N ALA A 709 -15.29 -7.05 28.00
CA ALA A 709 -14.01 -6.35 28.01
C ALA A 709 -13.33 -6.34 26.63
N GLN A 710 -13.48 -7.41 25.83
CA GLN A 710 -13.02 -7.43 24.44
C GLN A 710 -13.88 -6.52 23.56
N ALA A 711 -15.20 -6.49 23.74
CA ALA A 711 -16.08 -5.57 23.03
C ALA A 711 -15.78 -4.11 23.38
N HIS A 712 -15.50 -3.81 24.66
CA HIS A 712 -15.09 -2.48 25.10
C HIS A 712 -13.72 -2.09 24.57
N ARG A 713 -12.75 -3.01 24.52
CA ARG A 713 -11.45 -2.75 23.85
C ARG A 713 -11.62 -2.49 22.36
N ARG A 714 -12.48 -3.25 21.68
CA ARG A 714 -12.82 -2.99 20.27
C ARG A 714 -13.51 -1.64 20.07
N ALA A 715 -14.41 -1.24 20.98
CA ALA A 715 -15.05 0.07 20.94
C ALA A 715 -14.06 1.22 21.18
N LEU A 716 -13.08 1.04 22.08
CA LEU A 716 -11.98 2.00 22.27
C LEU A 716 -11.03 2.04 21.06
N GLU A 717 -10.76 0.91 20.42
CA GLU A 717 -10.00 0.84 19.17
C GLU A 717 -10.77 1.48 17.99
N GLU A 718 -12.09 1.52 18.04
CA GLU A 718 -12.95 2.24 17.08
C GLU A 718 -12.96 3.75 17.34
N SER A 719 -12.76 4.19 18.59
CA SER A 719 -12.81 5.59 19.03
C SER A 719 -11.45 6.28 18.93
N ILE A 720 -10.83 6.17 17.75
CA ILE A 720 -9.49 6.69 17.50
C ILE A 720 -9.56 7.87 16.52
N LEU A 721 -9.04 9.03 16.95
CA LEU A 721 -9.00 10.25 16.15
C LEU A 721 -7.77 10.27 15.23
N ARG A 722 -8.02 10.33 13.92
CA ARG A 722 -7.00 10.55 12.89
C ARG A 722 -6.90 12.04 12.54
N PHE A 723 -5.89 12.41 11.77
CA PHE A 723 -5.65 13.83 11.45
C PHE A 723 -6.81 14.50 10.70
N ASP A 724 -7.52 13.78 9.82
CA ASP A 724 -8.73 14.31 9.17
C ASP A 724 -9.84 14.62 10.18
N GLY A 725 -10.07 13.75 11.16
CA GLY A 725 -10.98 14.01 12.27
C GLY A 725 -10.50 15.19 13.15
N PHE A 726 -9.20 15.27 13.42
CA PHE A 726 -8.61 16.36 14.19
C PHE A 726 -8.81 17.73 13.50
N LEU A 727 -8.59 17.81 12.18
CA LEU A 727 -8.87 19.02 11.40
C LEU A 727 -10.35 19.42 11.49
N TRP A 728 -11.25 18.44 11.45
CA TRP A 728 -12.68 18.69 11.57
C TRP A 728 -13.04 19.28 12.95
N ILE A 729 -12.53 18.69 14.03
CA ILE A 729 -12.74 19.18 15.40
C ILE A 729 -12.23 20.60 15.57
N VAL A 730 -10.94 20.84 15.24
CA VAL A 730 -10.32 22.16 15.38
C VAL A 730 -11.05 23.19 14.53
N GLY A 731 -11.45 22.82 13.32
CA GLY A 731 -12.23 23.69 12.44
C GLY A 731 -13.61 24.07 12.96
N HIS A 732 -14.25 23.22 13.77
CA HIS A 732 -15.53 23.53 14.42
C HIS A 732 -15.34 24.33 15.70
N LEU A 733 -14.30 24.05 16.49
CA LEU A 733 -13.99 24.81 17.70
C LEU A 733 -13.54 26.25 17.40
N LEU A 734 -12.86 26.47 16.27
CA LEU A 734 -12.40 27.81 15.85
C LEU A 734 -13.47 28.63 15.11
N LYS A 735 -14.63 28.07 14.76
CA LYS A 735 -15.71 28.86 14.15
C LYS A 735 -16.19 29.88 15.20
N PRO A 736 -16.14 31.19 14.91
CA PRO A 736 -16.67 32.18 15.82
C PRO A 736 -18.16 31.89 16.03
N VAL A 737 -18.53 31.72 17.31
CA VAL A 737 -19.92 31.53 17.76
C VAL A 737 -20.76 32.74 17.42
#